data_AF-A0A061SDN4-F1
#
_entry.id   AF-A0A061SDN4-F1
#
_cell.length_a   1.000
_cell.length_b   1.000
_cell.length_c   1.000
_cell.angle_alpha   90.00
_cell.angle_beta   90.00
_cell.angle_gamma   90.00
#
_symmetry.space_group_name_H-M   'P 1'
#
loop_
_entity.id
_entity.type
_entity.pdbx_description
1 polymer ?
#
loop_
_entity_poly.entity_id
_entity_poly.type
_entity_poly.pdbx_seq_one_letter_code
_entity_poly.pdbx_strand_id
1 'polypeptide(L)'
;MESKTVAEVLVQALVDAGVTHVFGGHGGAVIPLIEAVIEHPKLEWILTRNEGGASLAAAAHSKLKAGRGIGAVIATSGPGATNLTTGLVSAVKDNLPLVALTGLKPSYKSGLTDFQDLEAARLFAGVLLFSHRVMHPVQAPQLMRDALAYAVSQRTAVHLSIPEDIQGYVLAPEQQLPIKAMGDQILLRKSLSSEEALLETATYLTQRRRSRIIIGVGHLAVHVGSQVLALAERLNAPIVTRLDAKGAVDESHPLCLGVVGVHGNPGLEVSRDMIESADCIVSVGIEDQMLAQLVLTDGIQSKDLVLIQPDTANFTGRFFLAAAAVGDLGHSLDRLLAEIPEDGGGRAGPLGEREEQFPITLAWERLKAGHWRQQKQETARFVARTEDPSSDRFCHPSHVYAALNRRLGPEDTLCVDVGDQTLWAAMLGHLTRGTRTLSDEFMGTMGYALPAAIAASLTQRRGTHVVVAGDGAVQMTVGELATAVQHGCRVVVVVFCNESLGRVKFGFGGKSIPGTELRNPDFVQLARAYGAGGAHVGSGPEADGAIERAWAAEGVFVVQVAVDPALRAEMAKMHDVHAISALARRLSDVLPESMAGLRRPQAMVKLAEHFQRVHGGGEFSEDELAAIRAVITRWREEFEREPSAERTDSGLASYMMQKIHMLGTGRYSSECYPGCGCWDPAPRASGGPAAGGGRTVELHKGGGLLDGPQDEGFPGPRPAELLRSAVGIDVGDPREFGRRWRAAAEHLFQAKAGGAGELEELLRTGRSNGRQMSWCVMDIAPHQDLPLHAHPNIEVIYVARGTLQELRFSGPPVTRRFEQDDQGHPLGPNLEHCRATFQRKAHEQGSFLVNEVGSIHQSFTSDDEAVLLVLWGGCHANILRTKLPKQAYEEGFRPVELTGASVGSK
;
A
#
# COMPACT_ATOMS: atom_id res chain seq x y z
N MET A 1 0.49 59.15 14.65
CA MET A 1 -0.23 57.87 14.84
C MET A 1 -0.89 57.92 16.19
N GLU A 2 -2.11 57.43 16.33
CA GLU A 2 -2.75 57.28 17.65
C GLU A 2 -2.05 56.16 18.44
N SER A 3 -2.09 56.25 19.77
CA SER A 3 -1.59 55.19 20.63
C SER A 3 -2.45 53.93 20.47
N LYS A 4 -1.81 52.76 20.37
CA LYS A 4 -2.45 51.46 20.17
C LYS A 4 -1.95 50.46 21.20
N THR A 5 -2.80 49.55 21.62
CA THR A 5 -2.41 48.38 22.41
C THR A 5 -1.47 47.46 21.61
N VAL A 6 -0.68 46.63 22.30
CA VAL A 6 0.12 45.59 21.66
C VAL A 6 -0.77 44.67 20.81
N ALA A 7 -1.93 44.27 21.32
CA ALA A 7 -2.88 43.43 20.59
C ALA A 7 -3.27 44.05 19.23
N GLU A 8 -3.66 45.32 19.19
CA GLU A 8 -4.00 46.03 17.95
C GLU A 8 -2.82 46.11 16.97
N VAL A 9 -1.59 46.30 17.48
CA VAL A 9 -0.39 46.33 16.62
C VAL A 9 -0.09 44.96 16.02
N LEU A 10 -0.19 43.89 16.82
CA LEU A 10 0.00 42.51 16.34
C LEU A 10 -1.07 42.11 15.31
N VAL A 11 -2.33 42.49 15.54
CA VAL A 11 -3.42 42.25 14.61
C VAL A 11 -3.24 43.05 13.32
N GLN A 12 -2.82 44.32 13.41
CA GLN A 12 -2.47 45.11 12.23
C GLN A 12 -1.35 44.46 11.42
N ALA A 13 -0.36 43.82 12.08
CA ALA A 13 0.70 43.08 11.40
C ALA A 13 0.16 41.91 10.55
N LEU A 14 -0.80 41.15 11.09
CA LEU A 14 -1.46 40.06 10.37
C LEU A 14 -2.16 40.59 9.11
N VAL A 15 -2.89 41.70 9.26
CA VAL A 15 -3.58 42.37 8.14
C VAL A 15 -2.60 42.86 7.09
N ASP A 16 -1.52 43.51 7.51
CA ASP A 16 -0.48 44.02 6.62
C ASP A 16 0.24 42.86 5.87
N ALA A 17 0.26 41.66 6.46
CA ALA A 17 0.76 40.43 5.84
C ALA A 17 -0.30 39.68 4.99
N GLY A 18 -1.48 40.25 4.79
CA GLY A 18 -2.52 39.69 3.93
C GLY A 18 -3.38 38.59 4.57
N VAL A 19 -3.32 38.44 5.90
CA VAL A 19 -4.25 37.57 6.64
C VAL A 19 -5.65 38.16 6.58
N THR A 20 -6.64 37.29 6.41
CA THR A 20 -8.07 37.64 6.26
C THR A 20 -8.96 36.89 7.24
N HIS A 21 -8.52 35.72 7.70
CA HIS A 21 -9.27 34.86 8.60
C HIS A 21 -8.34 34.43 9.73
N VAL A 22 -8.85 34.45 10.96
CA VAL A 22 -8.12 33.99 12.14
C VAL A 22 -8.96 32.94 12.84
N PHE A 23 -8.45 31.72 12.92
CA PHE A 23 -9.13 30.59 13.54
C PHE A 23 -8.77 30.50 15.02
N GLY A 24 -9.69 30.06 15.88
CA GLY A 24 -9.31 29.86 17.28
C GLY A 24 -10.44 29.57 18.26
N GLY A 25 -10.04 29.37 19.51
CA GLY A 25 -10.91 29.21 20.67
C GLY A 25 -10.83 30.41 21.62
N HIS A 26 -11.83 30.56 22.49
CA HIS A 26 -11.85 31.62 23.51
C HIS A 26 -11.11 31.21 24.79
N GLY A 27 -10.60 32.20 25.51
CA GLY A 27 -10.15 32.04 26.88
C GLY A 27 -9.60 33.34 27.47
N GLY A 28 -9.58 33.44 28.80
CA GLY A 28 -9.27 34.71 29.50
C GLY A 28 -7.94 35.34 29.09
N ALA A 29 -6.89 34.53 28.95
CA ALA A 29 -5.53 35.02 28.69
C ALA A 29 -5.30 35.58 27.27
N VAL A 30 -6.32 35.60 26.40
CA VAL A 30 -6.20 36.00 24.99
C VAL A 30 -7.32 36.95 24.54
N ILE A 31 -8.16 37.42 25.48
CA ILE A 31 -9.28 38.32 25.18
C ILE A 31 -8.84 39.56 24.39
N PRO A 32 -7.78 40.31 24.77
CA PRO A 32 -7.39 41.52 24.04
C PRO A 32 -7.03 41.25 22.56
N LEU A 33 -6.42 40.10 22.27
CA LEU A 33 -6.13 39.70 20.88
C LEU A 33 -7.41 39.38 20.09
N ILE A 34 -8.38 38.68 20.70
CA ILE A 34 -9.65 38.35 20.06
C ILE A 34 -10.46 39.63 19.79
N GLU A 35 -10.53 40.54 20.76
CA GLU A 35 -11.19 41.85 20.61
C GLU A 35 -10.58 42.63 19.43
N ALA A 36 -9.26 42.73 19.38
CA ALA A 36 -8.56 43.40 18.29
C ALA A 36 -8.83 42.75 16.91
N VAL A 37 -8.97 41.43 16.83
CA VAL A 37 -9.34 40.74 15.58
C VAL A 37 -10.78 41.06 15.18
N ILE A 38 -11.74 40.98 16.11
CA ILE A 38 -13.17 41.21 15.85
C ILE A 38 -13.44 42.66 15.43
N GLU A 39 -12.75 43.62 16.05
CA GLU A 39 -12.91 45.04 15.75
C GLU A 39 -12.26 45.45 14.42
N HIS A 40 -11.32 44.66 13.89
CA HIS A 40 -10.60 44.99 12.68
C HIS A 40 -11.41 44.61 11.41
N PRO A 41 -11.81 45.58 10.54
CA PRO A 41 -12.79 45.36 9.47
C PRO A 41 -12.33 44.46 8.30
N LYS A 42 -11.04 44.10 8.26
CA LYS A 42 -10.46 43.21 7.24
C LYS A 42 -10.23 41.77 7.72
N LEU A 43 -10.53 41.49 8.98
CA LEU A 43 -10.37 40.16 9.55
C LEU A 43 -11.73 39.57 9.91
N GLU A 44 -11.82 38.26 9.78
CA GLU A 44 -12.95 37.48 10.25
C GLU A 44 -12.46 36.54 11.35
N TRP A 45 -13.07 36.64 12.54
CA TRP A 45 -12.81 35.74 13.66
C TRP A 45 -13.61 34.45 13.50
N ILE A 46 -12.91 33.33 13.33
CA ILE A 46 -13.53 32.02 13.12
C ILE A 46 -13.45 31.21 14.41
N LEU A 47 -14.49 31.34 15.23
CA LEU A 47 -14.64 30.57 16.47
C LEU A 47 -14.86 29.08 16.17
N THR A 48 -13.88 28.25 16.51
CA THR A 48 -13.97 26.78 16.41
C THR A 48 -14.49 26.15 17.70
N ARG A 49 -14.74 24.83 17.69
CA ARG A 49 -15.11 24.06 18.90
C ARG A 49 -13.92 23.43 19.59
N ASN A 50 -12.80 23.27 18.88
CA ASN A 50 -11.55 22.78 19.43
C ASN A 50 -10.35 23.49 18.77
N GLU A 51 -9.28 23.73 19.53
CA GLU A 51 -8.09 24.39 19.00
C GLU A 51 -7.29 23.51 18.02
N GLY A 52 -7.37 22.19 18.13
CA GLY A 52 -6.83 21.26 17.12
C GLY A 52 -7.56 21.41 15.79
N GLY A 53 -8.89 21.55 15.81
CA GLY A 53 -9.67 21.93 14.63
C GLY A 53 -9.26 23.29 14.07
N ALA A 54 -8.99 24.28 14.94
CA ALA A 54 -8.53 25.60 14.53
C ALA A 54 -7.16 25.58 13.85
N SER A 55 -6.18 24.87 14.41
CA SER A 55 -4.84 24.79 13.83
C SER A 55 -4.84 24.04 12.50
N LEU A 56 -5.64 22.98 12.36
CA LEU A 56 -5.84 22.27 11.09
C LEU A 56 -6.52 23.16 10.03
N ALA A 57 -7.55 23.94 10.40
CA ALA A 57 -8.19 24.90 9.50
C ALA A 57 -7.21 26.01 9.05
N ALA A 58 -6.41 26.53 9.96
CA ALA A 58 -5.37 27.52 9.63
C ALA A 58 -4.30 26.96 8.69
N ALA A 59 -3.85 25.71 8.90
CA ALA A 59 -2.95 25.02 8.00
C ALA A 59 -3.60 24.83 6.61
N ALA A 60 -4.84 24.35 6.57
CA ALA A 60 -5.59 24.20 5.32
C ALA A 60 -5.79 25.53 4.56
N HIS A 61 -6.03 26.64 5.26
CA HIS A 61 -6.11 27.98 4.65
C HIS A 61 -4.82 28.35 3.91
N SER A 62 -3.67 28.06 4.52
CA SER A 62 -2.34 28.27 3.90
C SER A 62 -2.12 27.34 2.70
N LYS A 63 -2.45 26.05 2.85
CA LYS A 63 -2.36 25.04 1.78
C LYS A 63 -3.23 25.38 0.57
N LEU A 64 -4.45 25.84 0.79
CA LEU A 64 -5.38 26.25 -0.27
C LEU A 64 -4.80 27.34 -1.19
N LYS A 65 -3.98 28.24 -0.61
CA LYS A 65 -3.26 29.29 -1.32
C LYS A 65 -1.88 28.83 -1.83
N ALA A 66 -1.63 27.53 -1.87
CA ALA A 66 -0.35 26.93 -2.30
C ALA A 66 0.85 27.48 -1.51
N GLY A 67 0.68 27.71 -0.19
CA GLY A 67 1.71 28.28 0.67
C GLY A 67 2.06 29.74 0.36
N ARG A 68 1.25 30.44 -0.46
CA ARG A 68 1.43 31.86 -0.78
C ARG A 68 0.65 32.80 0.15
N GLY A 69 -0.18 32.27 1.03
CA GLY A 69 -0.91 33.01 2.04
C GLY A 69 -0.68 32.43 3.43
N ILE A 70 -0.73 33.28 4.44
CA ILE A 70 -0.41 32.90 5.83
C ILE A 70 -1.68 32.38 6.52
N GLY A 71 -1.62 31.19 7.11
CA GLY A 71 -2.62 30.72 8.07
C GLY A 71 -2.44 31.41 9.43
N ALA A 72 -3.53 31.75 10.11
CA ALA A 72 -3.45 32.39 11.44
C ALA A 72 -4.33 31.67 12.45
N VAL A 73 -3.77 31.34 13.60
CA VAL A 73 -4.49 30.68 14.71
C VAL A 73 -4.22 31.36 16.04
N ILE A 74 -5.25 31.51 16.86
CA ILE A 74 -5.17 32.06 18.21
C ILE A 74 -5.73 31.06 19.22
N ALA A 75 -5.02 30.87 20.33
CA ALA A 75 -5.50 30.07 21.46
C ALA A 75 -5.15 30.70 22.81
N THR A 76 -5.85 30.29 23.86
CA THR A 76 -5.54 30.72 25.24
C THR A 76 -4.33 29.98 25.82
N SER A 77 -3.99 30.27 27.08
CA SER A 77 -2.90 29.62 27.81
C SER A 77 -3.17 28.14 28.10
N GLY A 78 -2.15 27.38 28.53
CA GLY A 78 -2.29 26.00 28.99
C GLY A 78 -2.93 25.07 27.96
N PRO A 79 -4.12 24.51 28.20
CA PRO A 79 -4.73 23.52 27.30
C PRO A 79 -5.02 24.04 25.89
N GLY A 80 -5.35 25.33 25.75
CA GLY A 80 -5.58 25.92 24.44
C GLY A 80 -4.33 25.87 23.57
N ALA A 81 -3.17 26.22 24.15
CA ALA A 81 -1.89 26.10 23.48
C ALA A 81 -1.55 24.63 23.15
N THR A 82 -1.67 23.70 24.11
CA THR A 82 -1.29 22.29 23.85
C THR A 82 -2.09 21.65 22.73
N ASN A 83 -3.36 22.01 22.58
CA ASN A 83 -4.25 21.49 21.53
C ASN A 83 -3.87 21.97 20.12
N LEU A 84 -3.09 23.05 19.97
CA LEU A 84 -2.65 23.51 18.66
C LEU A 84 -1.63 22.58 18.01
N THR A 85 -0.88 21.80 18.81
CA THR A 85 0.34 21.09 18.41
C THR A 85 0.20 20.35 17.09
N THR A 86 -0.81 19.49 16.92
CA THR A 86 -0.95 18.66 15.72
C THR A 86 -1.03 19.48 14.45
N GLY A 87 -1.91 20.48 14.37
CA GLY A 87 -2.04 21.32 13.17
C GLY A 87 -0.81 22.20 12.90
N LEU A 88 -0.08 22.61 13.95
CA LEU A 88 1.21 23.31 13.77
C LEU A 88 2.26 22.39 13.16
N VAL A 89 2.36 21.14 13.62
CA VAL A 89 3.30 20.16 13.04
C VAL A 89 2.89 19.80 11.61
N SER A 90 1.59 19.62 11.32
CA SER A 90 1.10 19.44 9.95
C SER A 90 1.54 20.59 9.04
N ALA A 91 1.41 21.84 9.49
CA ALA A 91 1.86 23.01 8.74
C ALA A 91 3.39 23.02 8.50
N VAL A 92 4.20 22.64 9.50
CA VAL A 92 5.65 22.48 9.30
C VAL A 92 5.93 21.40 8.25
N LYS A 93 5.24 20.26 8.33
CA LYS A 93 5.50 19.11 7.46
C LYS A 93 5.02 19.30 6.03
N ASP A 94 4.00 20.11 5.82
CA ASP A 94 3.52 20.48 4.49
C ASP A 94 4.10 21.82 3.99
N ASN A 95 5.05 22.41 4.71
CA ASN A 95 5.72 23.65 4.33
C ASN A 95 4.75 24.81 4.11
N LEU A 96 3.93 25.04 5.13
CA LEU A 96 2.87 26.01 5.11
C LEU A 96 3.22 27.18 6.04
N PRO A 97 3.29 28.43 5.54
CA PRO A 97 3.39 29.59 6.41
C PRO A 97 2.16 29.68 7.31
N LEU A 98 2.38 29.65 8.62
CA LEU A 98 1.33 29.74 9.63
C LEU A 98 1.84 30.49 10.86
N VAL A 99 1.04 31.41 11.40
CA VAL A 99 1.33 32.13 12.66
C VAL A 99 0.36 31.70 13.75
N ALA A 100 0.91 31.22 14.86
CA ALA A 100 0.16 30.88 16.06
C ALA A 100 0.43 31.90 17.17
N LEU A 101 -0.62 32.52 17.71
CA LEU A 101 -0.53 33.40 18.87
C LEU A 101 -1.22 32.75 20.07
N THR A 102 -0.51 32.61 21.19
CA THR A 102 -1.09 32.07 22.41
C THR A 102 -1.08 33.08 23.54
N GLY A 103 -2.14 33.08 24.35
CA GLY A 103 -2.20 33.85 25.58
C GLY A 103 -1.33 33.24 26.69
N LEU A 104 -0.81 34.08 27.58
CA LEU A 104 -0.20 33.69 28.86
C LEU A 104 -0.83 34.47 30.00
N LYS A 105 -0.66 33.97 31.23
CA LYS A 105 -1.00 34.75 32.42
C LYS A 105 -0.17 36.04 32.49
N PRO A 106 -0.64 37.06 33.24
CA PRO A 106 0.10 38.29 33.40
C PRO A 106 1.57 38.04 33.76
N SER A 107 2.48 38.82 33.18
CA SER A 107 3.92 38.59 33.24
C SER A 107 4.45 38.46 34.68
N TYR A 108 3.89 39.23 35.61
CA TYR A 108 4.23 39.22 37.05
C TYR A 108 3.77 37.96 37.80
N LYS A 109 2.94 37.09 37.21
CA LYS A 109 2.50 35.81 37.78
C LYS A 109 3.23 34.60 37.20
N SER A 110 4.06 34.81 36.19
CA SER A 110 4.72 33.72 35.49
C SER A 110 5.71 32.98 36.39
N GLY A 111 5.66 31.64 36.37
CA GLY A 111 6.53 30.79 37.18
C GLY A 111 6.04 30.59 38.62
N LEU A 112 4.88 31.16 38.96
CA LEU A 112 4.22 30.93 40.25
C LEU A 112 3.25 29.73 40.22
N THR A 113 3.31 28.89 39.17
CA THR A 113 2.41 27.74 38.97
C THR A 113 0.93 28.14 39.04
N ASP A 114 0.59 29.30 38.47
CA ASP A 114 -0.78 29.80 38.44
C ASP A 114 -1.66 28.86 37.59
N PHE A 115 -2.98 28.99 37.72
CA PHE A 115 -3.95 28.22 36.94
C PHE A 115 -3.63 28.33 35.43
N GLN A 116 -3.41 27.21 34.73
CA GLN A 116 -3.02 27.16 33.31
C GLN A 116 -1.67 27.83 32.96
N ASP A 117 -0.78 28.03 33.92
CA ASP A 117 0.59 28.49 33.67
C ASP A 117 1.39 27.38 32.96
N LEU A 118 1.82 27.65 31.72
CA LEU A 118 2.57 26.74 30.87
C LEU A 118 3.52 27.56 30.00
N GLU A 119 4.80 27.18 29.97
CA GLU A 119 5.77 27.76 29.03
C GLU A 119 5.56 27.24 27.60
N ALA A 120 4.52 27.75 26.94
CA ALA A 120 4.13 27.35 25.58
C ALA A 120 5.28 27.51 24.57
N ALA A 121 6.14 28.53 24.73
CA ALA A 121 7.30 28.70 23.88
C ALA A 121 8.25 27.49 23.93
N ARG A 122 8.49 26.93 25.13
CA ARG A 122 9.33 25.74 25.33
C ARG A 122 8.66 24.47 24.81
N LEU A 123 7.34 24.33 24.98
CA LEU A 123 6.58 23.23 24.42
C LEU A 123 6.78 23.15 22.90
N PHE A 124 6.58 24.27 22.21
CA PHE A 124 6.66 24.29 20.76
C PHE A 124 8.09 24.33 20.22
N ALA A 125 9.11 24.67 21.02
CA ALA A 125 10.50 24.64 20.57
C ALA A 125 10.99 23.23 20.14
N GLY A 126 10.29 22.17 20.55
CA GLY A 126 10.58 20.81 20.09
C GLY A 126 10.09 20.51 18.67
N VAL A 127 9.20 21.34 18.11
CA VAL A 127 8.58 21.11 16.79
C VAL A 127 8.61 22.32 15.85
N LEU A 128 8.77 23.54 16.39
CA LEU A 128 8.88 24.79 15.66
C LEU A 128 10.26 25.40 15.87
N LEU A 129 10.91 25.81 14.78
CA LEU A 129 12.20 26.51 14.84
C LEU A 129 12.07 27.96 15.30
N PHE A 130 10.88 28.55 15.16
CA PHE A 130 10.57 29.90 15.65
C PHE A 130 9.40 29.83 16.63
N SER A 131 9.74 29.85 17.92
CA SER A 131 8.77 29.84 19.01
C SER A 131 9.29 30.70 20.16
N HIS A 132 8.64 31.83 20.41
CA HIS A 132 9.13 32.81 21.39
C HIS A 132 8.05 33.27 22.35
N ARG A 133 8.49 33.72 23.53
CA ARG A 133 7.66 34.43 24.49
C ARG A 133 7.92 35.93 24.38
N VAL A 134 6.86 36.72 24.37
CA VAL A 134 6.95 38.17 24.49
C VAL A 134 7.19 38.52 25.97
N MET A 135 8.37 39.08 26.26
CA MET A 135 8.83 39.43 27.59
C MET A 135 8.59 40.91 27.92
N HIS A 136 8.53 41.79 26.92
CA HIS A 136 8.34 43.22 27.10
C HIS A 136 7.45 43.82 25.98
N PRO A 137 6.51 44.73 26.27
CA PRO A 137 5.58 45.28 25.27
C PRO A 137 6.25 45.88 24.04
N VAL A 138 7.29 46.69 24.24
CA VAL A 138 8.00 47.40 23.14
C VAL A 138 8.69 46.43 22.16
N GLN A 139 8.95 45.17 22.57
CA GLN A 139 9.56 44.18 21.69
C GLN A 139 8.53 43.48 20.78
N ALA A 140 7.24 43.53 21.11
CA ALA A 140 6.20 42.75 20.44
C ALA A 140 6.09 43.05 18.94
N PRO A 141 6.10 44.32 18.47
CA PRO A 141 6.00 44.63 17.05
C PRO A 141 7.18 44.08 16.25
N GLN A 142 8.39 44.20 16.80
CA GLN A 142 9.62 43.69 16.21
C GLN A 142 9.60 42.16 16.08
N LEU A 143 9.24 41.47 17.15
CA LEU A 143 9.21 40.01 17.18
C LEU A 143 8.13 39.44 16.26
N MET A 144 6.98 40.10 16.14
CA MET A 144 5.92 39.74 15.19
C MET A 144 6.36 39.90 13.75
N ARG A 145 7.07 40.98 13.42
CA ARG A 145 7.68 41.14 12.10
C ARG A 145 8.60 39.97 11.79
N ASP A 146 9.49 39.63 12.72
CA ASP A 146 10.47 38.57 12.50
C ASP A 146 9.78 37.20 12.36
N ALA A 147 8.72 36.96 13.16
CA ALA A 147 7.89 35.76 13.06
C ALA A 147 7.23 35.63 11.67
N LEU A 148 6.59 36.70 11.19
CA LEU A 148 5.97 36.73 9.85
C LEU A 148 7.00 36.54 8.74
N ALA A 149 8.15 37.21 8.84
CA ALA A 149 9.24 37.06 7.89
C ALA A 149 9.74 35.61 7.84
N TYR A 150 9.92 34.99 9.00
CA TYR A 150 10.37 33.61 9.12
C TYR A 150 9.33 32.63 8.57
N ALA A 151 8.06 32.78 8.95
CA ALA A 151 6.96 31.93 8.48
C ALA A 151 6.89 31.89 6.94
N VAL A 152 6.99 33.05 6.28
CA VAL A 152 6.94 33.15 4.82
C VAL A 152 8.21 32.64 4.16
N SER A 153 9.39 33.06 4.65
CA SER A 153 10.67 32.73 4.01
C SER A 153 11.08 31.27 4.16
N GLN A 154 10.74 30.64 5.29
CA GLN A 154 11.00 29.22 5.56
C GLN A 154 9.78 28.34 5.28
N ARG A 155 8.65 28.95 4.85
CA ARG A 155 7.37 28.26 4.62
C ARG A 155 7.00 27.33 5.78
N THR A 156 6.88 27.88 6.97
CA THR A 156 6.73 27.08 8.19
C THR A 156 5.80 27.71 9.22
N ALA A 157 5.41 26.93 10.22
CA ALA A 157 4.65 27.43 11.35
C ALA A 157 5.56 28.13 12.37
N VAL A 158 5.09 29.26 12.89
CA VAL A 158 5.78 30.04 13.93
C VAL A 158 4.85 30.32 15.08
N HIS A 159 5.41 30.54 16.27
CA HIS A 159 4.62 30.75 17.48
C HIS A 159 5.12 31.95 18.31
N LEU A 160 4.17 32.75 18.81
CA LEU A 160 4.39 33.74 19.85
C LEU A 160 3.44 33.52 21.02
N SER A 161 3.99 33.44 22.23
CA SER A 161 3.22 33.41 23.48
C SER A 161 3.28 34.77 24.18
N ILE A 162 2.14 35.35 24.52
CA ILE A 162 2.03 36.76 24.90
C ILE A 162 1.25 36.88 26.23
N PRO A 163 1.88 37.37 27.32
CA PRO A 163 1.19 37.68 28.58
C PRO A 163 0.03 38.65 28.40
N GLU A 164 -1.08 38.39 29.09
CA GLU A 164 -2.32 39.20 29.05
C GLU A 164 -2.08 40.70 29.31
N ASP A 165 -1.27 41.03 30.32
CA ASP A 165 -0.88 42.40 30.67
C ASP A 165 -0.05 43.08 29.57
N ILE A 166 0.74 42.29 28.83
CA ILE A 166 1.49 42.77 27.68
C ILE A 166 0.56 43.03 26.51
N GLN A 167 -0.43 42.16 26.25
CA GLN A 167 -1.39 42.35 25.15
C GLN A 167 -2.14 43.68 25.28
N GLY A 168 -2.57 44.02 26.50
CA GLY A 168 -3.30 45.27 26.81
C GLY A 168 -2.41 46.52 26.96
N TYR A 169 -1.09 46.39 26.90
CA TYR A 169 -0.19 47.53 27.08
C TYR A 169 -0.30 48.51 25.90
N VAL A 170 -0.48 49.80 26.19
CA VAL A 170 -0.59 50.87 25.18
C VAL A 170 0.80 51.36 24.77
N LEU A 171 1.14 51.16 23.50
CA LEU A 171 2.40 51.62 22.89
C LEU A 171 2.28 53.06 22.40
N ALA A 172 3.31 53.86 22.72
CA ALA A 172 3.48 55.19 22.14
C ALA A 172 3.69 55.09 20.61
N PRO A 173 3.30 56.11 19.83
CA PRO A 173 3.38 56.08 18.36
C PRO A 173 4.74 55.65 17.79
N GLU A 174 5.84 56.07 18.41
CA GLU A 174 7.22 55.74 18.06
C GLU A 174 7.62 54.29 18.37
N GLN A 175 6.90 53.62 19.27
CA GLN A 175 7.13 52.23 19.66
C GLN A 175 6.36 51.22 18.81
N GLN A 176 5.34 51.67 18.06
CA GLN A 176 4.47 50.78 17.29
C GLN A 176 5.14 50.16 16.07
N LEU A 177 6.27 50.72 15.61
CA LEU A 177 7.03 50.30 14.41
C LEU A 177 6.12 49.86 13.26
N PRO A 178 5.69 50.76 12.35
CA PRO A 178 4.78 50.38 11.27
C PRO A 178 5.37 49.25 10.42
N ILE A 179 4.78 48.06 10.54
CA ILE A 179 5.10 46.85 9.77
C ILE A 179 4.82 47.06 8.28
N LYS A 180 4.12 48.14 7.93
CA LYS A 180 3.74 48.60 6.59
C LYS A 180 4.87 48.71 5.56
N ALA A 181 6.15 48.66 5.95
CA ALA A 181 7.26 48.51 5.00
C ALA A 181 7.38 47.08 4.41
N MET A 182 6.69 46.08 4.96
CA MET A 182 6.88 44.66 4.66
C MET A 182 5.82 44.02 3.75
N GLY A 183 4.63 44.63 3.62
CA GLY A 183 3.50 44.07 2.86
C GLY A 183 3.84 43.79 1.39
N ASP A 184 4.84 44.50 0.86
CA ASP A 184 5.44 44.24 -0.43
C ASP A 184 6.83 43.57 -0.30
N GLN A 185 7.69 43.96 0.65
CA GLN A 185 9.10 43.54 0.62
C GLN A 185 9.38 42.10 1.09
N ILE A 186 8.52 41.49 1.91
CA ILE A 186 8.67 40.09 2.36
C ILE A 186 7.81 39.14 1.53
N LEU A 187 6.62 39.59 1.11
CA LEU A 187 5.73 38.83 0.23
C LEU A 187 6.16 38.89 -1.25
N LEU A 188 6.94 39.91 -1.66
CA LEU A 188 7.47 40.09 -3.03
C LEU A 188 8.98 39.91 -3.17
N ARG A 189 9.72 39.45 -2.16
CA ARG A 189 10.96 38.74 -2.46
C ARG A 189 10.59 37.37 -3.03
N LYS A 190 9.99 37.40 -4.22
CA LYS A 190 10.12 36.31 -5.18
C LYS A 190 11.63 36.14 -5.33
N SER A 191 12.19 35.16 -4.63
CA SER A 191 13.50 34.68 -5.04
C SER A 191 13.30 34.30 -6.50
N LEU A 192 13.98 34.98 -7.40
CA LEU A 192 14.01 34.57 -8.79
C LEU A 192 15.17 33.61 -8.91
N SER A 193 14.98 32.53 -9.65
CA SER A 193 16.11 31.69 -10.04
C SER A 193 17.08 32.55 -10.85
N SER A 194 18.39 32.35 -10.67
CA SER A 194 19.36 33.02 -11.52
C SER A 194 19.17 32.57 -12.97
N GLU A 195 19.41 33.49 -13.92
CA GLU A 195 19.35 33.15 -15.35
C GLU A 195 20.33 32.01 -15.70
N GLU A 196 21.48 31.95 -15.02
CA GLU A 196 22.43 30.84 -15.15
C GLU A 196 21.81 29.49 -14.74
N ALA A 197 21.16 29.42 -13.57
CA ALA A 197 20.52 28.19 -13.09
C ALA A 197 19.33 27.78 -13.98
N LEU A 198 18.58 28.75 -14.51
CA LEU A 198 17.49 28.50 -15.46
C LEU A 198 18.03 27.94 -16.78
N LEU A 199 19.10 28.53 -17.32
CA LEU A 199 19.74 28.06 -18.55
C LEU A 199 20.39 26.68 -18.38
N GLU A 200 21.05 26.43 -17.24
CA GLU A 200 21.60 25.11 -16.90
C GLU A 200 20.49 24.06 -16.83
N THR A 201 19.39 24.38 -16.14
CA THR A 201 18.21 23.51 -16.04
C THR A 201 17.58 23.23 -17.41
N ALA A 202 17.37 24.26 -18.23
CA ALA A 202 16.81 24.11 -19.58
C ALA A 202 17.74 23.29 -20.48
N THR A 203 19.04 23.54 -20.42
CA THR A 203 20.07 22.80 -21.17
C THR A 203 20.08 21.32 -20.76
N TYR A 204 20.08 21.05 -19.47
CA TYR A 204 20.05 19.70 -18.93
C TYR A 204 18.81 18.94 -19.40
N LEU A 205 17.62 19.55 -19.31
CA LEU A 205 16.36 18.95 -19.77
C LEU A 205 16.34 18.71 -21.29
N THR A 206 16.93 19.61 -22.07
CA THR A 206 17.00 19.51 -23.55
C THR A 206 17.96 18.41 -24.02
N GLN A 207 19.04 18.16 -23.28
CA GLN A 207 20.03 17.12 -23.60
C GLN A 207 19.55 15.70 -23.24
N ARG A 208 18.52 15.58 -22.40
CA ARG A 208 17.97 14.30 -21.95
C ARG A 208 17.09 13.65 -23.02
N ARG A 209 17.07 12.32 -23.03
CA ARG A 209 16.09 11.56 -23.82
C ARG A 209 14.71 11.71 -23.18
N ARG A 210 13.79 12.38 -23.88
CA ARG A 210 12.41 12.68 -23.46
C ARG A 210 11.66 11.51 -22.84
N SER A 211 11.82 10.31 -23.39
CA SER A 211 11.15 9.09 -22.93
C SER A 211 11.61 8.57 -21.57
N ARG A 212 12.56 9.25 -20.90
CA ARG A 212 13.11 8.90 -19.58
C ARG A 212 12.86 9.96 -18.50
N ILE A 213 12.05 10.99 -18.79
CA ILE A 213 11.71 12.05 -17.84
C ILE A 213 10.31 11.81 -17.27
N ILE A 214 10.13 12.02 -15.96
CA ILE A 214 8.82 12.11 -15.32
C ILE A 214 8.70 13.40 -14.53
N ILE A 215 7.51 14.03 -14.55
CA ILE A 215 7.23 15.27 -13.84
C ILE A 215 6.37 14.97 -12.61
N GLY A 216 6.91 15.20 -11.41
CA GLY A 216 6.19 15.09 -10.14
C GLY A 216 5.67 16.45 -9.68
N VAL A 217 4.37 16.52 -9.38
CA VAL A 217 3.69 17.78 -9.02
C VAL A 217 3.18 17.71 -7.58
N GLY A 218 3.56 18.69 -6.76
CA GLY A 218 3.08 18.87 -5.39
C GLY A 218 2.12 20.05 -5.20
N HIS A 219 1.60 20.18 -3.99
CA HIS A 219 0.58 21.17 -3.66
C HIS A 219 1.04 22.63 -3.87
N LEU A 220 2.34 22.93 -3.77
CA LEU A 220 2.87 24.28 -4.04
C LEU A 220 2.71 24.67 -5.52
N ALA A 221 2.61 23.69 -6.43
CA ALA A 221 2.52 23.92 -7.87
C ALA A 221 1.08 23.98 -8.42
N VAL A 222 0.04 23.84 -7.58
CA VAL A 222 -1.37 23.80 -8.05
C VAL A 222 -1.81 25.06 -8.80
N HIS A 223 -1.12 26.19 -8.57
CA HIS A 223 -1.41 27.46 -9.21
C HIS A 223 -0.68 27.67 -10.56
N VAL A 224 0.27 26.79 -10.92
CA VAL A 224 1.06 26.84 -12.17
C VAL A 224 0.81 25.63 -13.07
N GLY A 225 -0.33 24.96 -12.90
CA GLY A 225 -0.66 23.74 -13.64
C GLY A 225 -0.66 23.88 -15.18
N SER A 226 -0.99 25.05 -15.73
CA SER A 226 -0.84 25.32 -17.17
C SER A 226 0.60 25.21 -17.63
N GLN A 227 1.51 25.84 -16.90
CA GLN A 227 2.92 25.84 -17.24
C GLN A 227 3.54 24.45 -17.06
N VAL A 228 3.12 23.72 -16.02
CA VAL A 228 3.50 22.32 -15.83
C VAL A 228 3.05 21.46 -17.01
N LEU A 229 1.81 21.63 -17.47
CA LEU A 229 1.30 20.92 -18.64
C LEU A 229 2.07 21.28 -19.91
N ALA A 230 2.32 22.56 -20.16
CA ALA A 230 3.10 23.02 -21.31
C ALA A 230 4.53 22.46 -21.30
N LEU A 231 5.16 22.39 -20.11
CA LEU A 231 6.48 21.79 -19.94
C LEU A 231 6.44 20.29 -20.25
N ALA A 232 5.41 19.59 -19.75
CA ALA A 232 5.19 18.17 -20.02
C ALA A 232 4.99 17.89 -21.52
N GLU A 233 4.26 18.74 -22.24
CA GLU A 233 4.03 18.62 -23.68
C GLU A 233 5.33 18.81 -24.47
N ARG A 234 6.13 19.84 -24.15
CA ARG A 234 7.43 20.09 -24.82
C ARG A 234 8.44 18.99 -24.58
N LEU A 235 8.50 18.50 -23.34
CA LEU A 235 9.38 17.40 -22.96
C LEU A 235 8.81 16.04 -23.40
N ASN A 236 7.55 15.98 -23.83
CA ASN A 236 6.79 14.75 -23.99
C ASN A 236 7.02 13.81 -22.79
N ALA A 237 6.72 14.30 -21.59
CA ALA A 237 6.98 13.63 -20.31
C ALA A 237 5.67 13.40 -19.54
N PRO A 238 5.46 12.21 -18.95
CA PRO A 238 4.32 11.96 -18.07
C PRO A 238 4.36 12.81 -16.80
N ILE A 239 3.16 13.14 -16.31
CA ILE A 239 2.90 13.89 -15.09
C ILE A 239 2.32 12.94 -14.05
N VAL A 240 2.93 12.91 -12.87
CA VAL A 240 2.38 12.29 -11.66
C VAL A 240 2.15 13.37 -10.61
N THR A 241 1.13 13.15 -9.78
CA THR A 241 0.70 14.14 -8.77
C THR A 241 0.72 13.53 -7.38
N ARG A 242 0.95 14.34 -6.36
CA ARG A 242 0.46 14.03 -5.00
C ARG A 242 -1.07 14.10 -4.97
N LEU A 243 -1.69 13.46 -3.98
CA LEU A 243 -3.14 13.56 -3.80
C LEU A 243 -3.59 15.02 -3.63
N ASP A 244 -2.90 15.79 -2.79
CA ASP A 244 -3.15 17.22 -2.59
C ASP A 244 -2.70 18.13 -3.75
N ALA A 245 -2.25 17.55 -4.86
CA ALA A 245 -1.97 18.24 -6.12
C ALA A 245 -2.94 17.86 -7.25
N LYS A 246 -3.89 16.95 -7.03
CA LYS A 246 -4.94 16.64 -8.01
C LYS A 246 -5.72 17.91 -8.37
N GLY A 247 -6.04 18.04 -9.66
CA GLY A 247 -6.70 19.21 -10.22
C GLY A 247 -5.76 20.36 -10.60
N ALA A 248 -4.45 20.26 -10.31
CA ALA A 248 -3.44 21.18 -10.86
C ALA A 248 -3.41 21.09 -12.39
N VAL A 249 -3.38 19.87 -12.91
CA VAL A 249 -3.51 19.55 -14.33
C VAL A 249 -4.81 18.76 -14.50
N ASP A 250 -5.45 18.90 -15.66
CA ASP A 250 -6.63 18.11 -15.98
C ASP A 250 -6.26 16.61 -16.00
N GLU A 251 -6.89 15.81 -15.14
CA GLU A 251 -6.58 14.38 -15.07
C GLU A 251 -7.05 13.62 -16.31
N SER A 252 -7.86 14.23 -17.18
CA SER A 252 -8.17 13.69 -18.50
C SER A 252 -7.06 13.94 -19.53
N HIS A 253 -5.98 14.64 -19.20
CA HIS A 253 -4.87 14.84 -20.13
C HIS A 253 -4.10 13.52 -20.37
N PRO A 254 -3.71 13.17 -21.62
CA PRO A 254 -2.98 11.93 -21.91
C PRO A 254 -1.69 11.74 -21.11
N LEU A 255 -0.98 12.84 -20.84
CA LEU A 255 0.26 12.81 -20.05
C LEU A 255 0.02 12.74 -18.55
N CYS A 256 -1.21 12.93 -18.05
CA CYS A 256 -1.48 12.84 -16.62
C CYS A 256 -1.76 11.40 -16.20
N LEU A 257 -0.92 10.86 -15.31
CA LEU A 257 -1.05 9.50 -14.78
C LEU A 257 -1.80 9.43 -13.45
N GLY A 258 -2.20 10.59 -12.90
CA GLY A 258 -2.88 10.72 -11.62
C GLY A 258 -1.94 10.61 -10.41
N VAL A 259 -2.45 10.10 -9.29
CA VAL A 259 -1.70 9.94 -8.04
C VAL A 259 -0.89 8.65 -8.07
N VAL A 260 0.39 8.74 -7.72
CA VAL A 260 1.29 7.58 -7.58
C VAL A 260 1.90 7.57 -6.17
N GLY A 261 2.23 6.39 -5.64
CA GLY A 261 2.78 6.23 -4.29
C GLY A 261 1.86 5.46 -3.33
N VAL A 262 2.10 5.57 -2.02
CA VAL A 262 1.33 4.88 -0.95
C VAL A 262 -0.17 5.13 -1.03
N HIS A 263 -0.58 6.29 -1.57
CA HIS A 263 -1.98 6.70 -1.64
C HIS A 263 -2.68 6.38 -2.97
N GLY A 264 -1.95 5.94 -4.00
CA GLY A 264 -2.54 5.54 -5.29
C GLY A 264 -2.75 4.02 -5.37
N ASN A 265 -3.93 3.58 -5.84
CA ASN A 265 -4.15 2.20 -6.27
C ASN A 265 -3.67 2.01 -7.70
N PRO A 266 -3.52 0.75 -8.12
CA PRO A 266 -2.23 0.10 -8.09
C PRO A 266 -1.27 0.95 -8.92
N GLY A 267 0.02 0.68 -8.89
CA GLY A 267 0.72 0.84 -10.15
C GLY A 267 -0.08 0.05 -11.18
N LEU A 268 -0.92 0.74 -11.98
CA LEU A 268 -1.03 0.44 -13.40
C LEU A 268 0.43 0.16 -13.76
N GLU A 269 0.75 -1.07 -14.14
CA GLU A 269 2.12 -1.47 -14.49
C GLU A 269 2.83 -0.33 -15.22
N VAL A 270 2.09 0.37 -16.10
CA VAL A 270 2.44 1.66 -16.75
C VAL A 270 3.07 2.72 -15.84
N SER A 271 2.40 3.22 -14.79
CA SER A 271 2.93 4.33 -13.97
C SER A 271 4.20 3.92 -13.21
N ARG A 272 4.24 2.68 -12.74
CA ARG A 272 5.42 2.06 -12.11
C ARG A 272 6.55 1.91 -13.12
N ASP A 273 6.30 1.28 -14.25
CA ASP A 273 7.26 1.06 -15.34
C ASP A 273 7.83 2.40 -15.83
N MET A 274 7.00 3.44 -15.92
CA MET A 274 7.45 4.80 -16.26
C MET A 274 8.35 5.40 -15.19
N ILE A 275 7.96 5.30 -13.92
CA ILE A 275 8.79 5.76 -12.81
C ILE A 275 10.13 5.03 -12.80
N GLU A 276 10.14 3.71 -12.92
CA GLU A 276 11.37 2.90 -12.84
C GLU A 276 12.27 3.11 -14.04
N SER A 277 11.70 3.18 -15.24
CA SER A 277 12.45 3.42 -16.47
C SER A 277 12.92 4.86 -16.64
N ALA A 278 12.35 5.81 -15.89
CA ALA A 278 12.83 7.18 -15.86
C ALA A 278 14.26 7.26 -15.29
N ASP A 279 15.11 8.07 -15.91
CA ASP A 279 16.44 8.39 -15.40
C ASP A 279 16.50 9.78 -14.76
N CYS A 280 15.43 10.56 -14.91
CA CYS A 280 15.31 11.91 -14.38
C CYS A 280 13.88 12.15 -13.85
N ILE A 281 13.80 12.74 -12.67
CA ILE A 281 12.56 13.23 -12.07
C ILE A 281 12.63 14.76 -12.07
N VAL A 282 11.67 15.41 -12.73
CA VAL A 282 11.45 16.84 -12.59
C VAL A 282 10.44 17.06 -11.48
N SER A 283 10.91 17.58 -10.36
CA SER A 283 10.05 17.95 -9.24
C SER A 283 9.56 19.38 -9.41
N VAL A 284 8.25 19.58 -9.33
CA VAL A 284 7.62 20.92 -9.33
C VAL A 284 6.77 21.08 -8.08
N GLY A 285 7.21 21.95 -7.17
CA GLY A 285 6.47 22.25 -5.92
C GLY A 285 6.32 21.08 -4.93
N ILE A 286 7.24 20.10 -4.97
CA ILE A 286 7.37 19.00 -4.03
C ILE A 286 8.84 18.79 -3.61
N GLU A 287 9.13 18.69 -2.33
CA GLU A 287 10.49 18.47 -1.85
C GLU A 287 10.97 17.03 -2.07
N ASP A 288 12.28 16.81 -2.03
CA ASP A 288 12.89 15.50 -2.25
C ASP A 288 12.49 14.46 -1.18
N GLN A 289 12.32 14.88 0.08
CA GLN A 289 11.77 14.02 1.13
C GLN A 289 10.37 13.48 0.80
N MET A 290 9.56 14.30 0.13
CA MET A 290 8.17 14.01 -0.24
C MET A 290 8.07 13.29 -1.58
N LEU A 291 9.00 13.56 -2.50
CA LEU A 291 9.14 12.81 -3.76
C LEU A 291 9.32 11.32 -3.50
N ALA A 292 10.02 10.93 -2.43
CA ALA A 292 10.15 9.51 -2.06
C ALA A 292 8.79 8.81 -1.88
N GLN A 293 7.76 9.52 -1.41
CA GLN A 293 6.41 8.97 -1.27
C GLN A 293 5.71 8.72 -2.61
N LEU A 294 6.09 9.44 -3.68
CA LEU A 294 5.56 9.25 -5.03
C LEU A 294 6.19 8.06 -5.76
N VAL A 295 7.35 7.58 -5.31
CA VAL A 295 8.25 6.77 -6.16
C VAL A 295 8.63 5.42 -5.49
N LEU A 296 8.73 5.33 -4.16
CA LEU A 296 8.77 4.14 -3.26
C LEU A 296 9.63 2.89 -3.61
N THR A 297 10.45 2.85 -4.66
CA THR A 297 11.34 1.73 -4.97
C THR A 297 12.73 1.83 -4.33
N ASP A 298 13.22 0.70 -3.80
CA ASP A 298 14.64 0.54 -3.48
C ASP A 298 15.46 0.70 -4.77
N GLY A 299 16.20 1.81 -4.90
CA GLY A 299 16.97 2.15 -6.11
C GLY A 299 16.79 3.58 -6.64
N ILE A 300 15.83 4.34 -6.10
CA ILE A 300 15.50 5.69 -6.59
C ILE A 300 16.60 6.73 -6.37
N GLN A 301 17.45 6.55 -5.37
CA GLN A 301 18.56 7.47 -5.08
C GLN A 301 19.58 7.56 -6.23
N SER A 302 19.49 6.64 -7.21
CA SER A 302 20.28 6.66 -8.45
C SER A 302 19.72 7.54 -9.56
N LYS A 303 18.49 8.06 -9.43
CA LYS A 303 17.86 8.93 -10.43
C LYS A 303 18.30 10.36 -10.24
N ASP A 304 18.46 11.06 -11.36
CA ASP A 304 18.75 12.48 -11.32
C ASP A 304 17.48 13.27 -10.97
N LEU A 305 17.63 14.27 -10.12
CA LEU A 305 16.57 15.18 -9.74
C LEU A 305 16.81 16.55 -10.38
N VAL A 306 15.81 17.03 -11.10
CA VAL A 306 15.67 18.44 -11.48
C VAL A 306 14.66 19.07 -10.54
N LEU A 307 15.10 20.05 -9.77
CA LEU A 307 14.29 20.64 -8.70
C LEU A 307 13.75 22.02 -9.10
N ILE A 308 12.45 22.14 -9.30
CA ILE A 308 11.75 23.41 -9.54
C ILE A 308 10.92 23.74 -8.29
N GLN A 309 11.51 24.52 -7.37
CA GLN A 309 10.94 24.81 -6.05
C GLN A 309 10.95 26.30 -5.75
N PRO A 310 10.09 26.77 -4.84
CA PRO A 310 10.14 28.16 -4.42
C PRO A 310 11.24 28.48 -3.41
N ASP A 311 11.78 27.48 -2.72
CA ASP A 311 12.94 27.57 -1.83
C ASP A 311 13.62 26.19 -1.67
N THR A 312 14.69 26.12 -0.86
CA THR A 312 15.43 24.88 -0.55
C THR A 312 15.44 24.54 0.95
N ALA A 313 14.59 25.18 1.76
CA ALA A 313 14.66 25.09 3.23
C ALA A 313 14.56 23.65 3.75
N ASN A 314 13.82 22.79 3.04
CA ASN A 314 13.58 21.40 3.44
C ASN A 314 14.13 20.38 2.44
N PHE A 315 15.15 20.75 1.65
CA PHE A 315 15.85 19.80 0.79
C PHE A 315 16.75 18.88 1.63
N THR A 316 16.54 17.56 1.52
CA THR A 316 17.22 16.56 2.36
C THR A 316 18.39 15.83 1.68
N GLY A 317 18.60 16.04 0.38
CA GLY A 317 19.67 15.38 -0.38
C GLY A 317 19.44 13.90 -0.65
N ARG A 318 18.18 13.42 -0.67
CA ARG A 318 17.85 12.01 -0.93
C ARG A 318 18.10 11.56 -2.37
N PHE A 319 18.18 12.51 -3.31
CA PHE A 319 18.38 12.26 -4.73
C PHE A 319 19.63 13.02 -5.19
N PHE A 320 20.27 12.54 -6.26
CA PHE A 320 21.32 13.29 -6.91
C PHE A 320 20.73 14.53 -7.59
N LEU A 321 21.00 15.72 -7.05
CA LEU A 321 20.52 16.96 -7.62
C LEU A 321 21.33 17.30 -8.88
N ALA A 322 20.70 17.16 -10.04
CA ALA A 322 21.34 17.40 -11.32
C ALA A 322 21.20 18.85 -11.81
N ALA A 323 20.07 19.49 -11.52
CA ALA A 323 19.83 20.91 -11.76
C ALA A 323 18.74 21.44 -10.82
N ALA A 324 18.71 22.75 -10.57
CA ALA A 324 17.68 23.37 -9.74
C ALA A 324 17.29 24.76 -10.24
N ALA A 325 15.99 25.01 -10.36
CA ALA A 325 15.40 26.33 -10.52
C ALA A 325 14.66 26.69 -9.22
N VAL A 326 15.35 27.41 -8.33
CA VAL A 326 14.81 27.83 -7.03
C VAL A 326 14.27 29.25 -7.13
N GLY A 327 12.96 29.42 -7.01
CA GLY A 327 12.29 30.70 -7.08
C GLY A 327 10.80 30.64 -7.39
N ASP A 328 10.18 31.78 -7.67
CA ASP A 328 8.77 31.86 -8.06
C ASP A 328 8.45 30.85 -9.18
N LEU A 329 7.64 29.84 -8.86
CA LEU A 329 7.38 28.70 -9.76
C LEU A 329 6.84 29.15 -11.13
N GLY A 330 5.98 30.17 -11.15
CA GLY A 330 5.43 30.72 -12.38
C GLY A 330 6.52 31.30 -13.26
N HIS A 331 7.34 32.21 -12.69
CA HIS A 331 8.46 32.80 -13.40
C HIS A 331 9.49 31.75 -13.88
N SER A 332 9.89 30.82 -13.01
CA SER A 332 10.86 29.79 -13.35
C SER A 332 10.35 28.90 -14.48
N LEU A 333 9.09 28.48 -14.45
CA LEU A 333 8.51 27.69 -15.54
C LEU A 333 8.35 28.51 -16.83
N ASP A 334 7.91 29.76 -16.77
CA ASP A 334 7.78 30.62 -17.96
C ASP A 334 9.16 30.84 -18.63
N ARG A 335 10.23 31.05 -17.85
CA ARG A 335 11.59 31.16 -18.37
C ARG A 335 12.09 29.84 -18.94
N LEU A 336 11.89 28.71 -18.26
CA LEU A 336 12.24 27.38 -18.81
C LEU A 336 11.50 27.10 -20.13
N LEU A 337 10.23 27.48 -20.23
CA LEU A 337 9.45 27.41 -21.47
C LEU A 337 9.94 28.41 -22.53
N ALA A 338 10.66 29.47 -22.20
CA ALA A 338 11.26 30.32 -23.24
C ALA A 338 12.54 29.70 -23.82
N GLU A 339 13.30 28.98 -22.98
CA GLU A 339 14.60 28.40 -23.36
C GLU A 339 14.49 27.00 -23.98
N ILE A 340 13.53 26.18 -23.53
CA ILE A 340 13.31 24.83 -24.08
C ILE A 340 12.52 24.98 -25.40
N PRO A 341 13.07 24.56 -26.56
CA PRO A 341 12.39 24.70 -27.85
C PRO A 341 11.00 24.05 -27.86
N GLU A 342 10.09 24.52 -28.70
CA GLU A 342 8.73 23.93 -28.83
C GLU A 342 8.76 22.46 -29.26
N ASP A 343 9.76 22.10 -30.08
CA ASP A 343 10.04 20.73 -30.47
C ASP A 343 10.92 19.99 -29.46
N GLY A 344 11.30 20.62 -28.34
CA GLY A 344 12.18 20.15 -27.26
C GLY A 344 13.67 20.03 -27.60
N GLY A 345 14.16 20.58 -28.73
CA GLY A 345 15.58 20.87 -28.99
C GLY A 345 16.56 19.75 -29.39
N GLY A 346 16.15 18.50 -29.68
CA GLY A 346 17.09 17.47 -30.14
C GLY A 346 16.50 16.08 -30.42
N ARG A 347 16.63 15.63 -31.68
CA ARG A 347 16.21 14.33 -32.26
C ARG A 347 14.87 13.78 -31.74
N ALA A 348 13.77 14.40 -32.20
CA ALA A 348 12.62 13.60 -32.61
C ALA A 348 13.05 12.73 -33.82
N GLY A 349 13.82 11.67 -33.60
CA GLY A 349 13.80 10.60 -34.57
C GLY A 349 12.36 10.06 -34.61
N PRO A 350 11.80 9.69 -35.78
CA PRO A 350 10.77 8.65 -35.74
C PRO A 350 11.36 7.54 -34.88
N LEU A 351 10.58 6.97 -33.93
CA LEU A 351 10.99 5.81 -33.12
C LEU A 351 11.79 4.87 -34.02
N GLY A 352 13.12 4.99 -33.95
CA GLY A 352 13.96 4.49 -35.02
C GLY A 352 13.82 2.99 -34.98
N GLU A 353 13.75 2.35 -36.14
CA GLU A 353 13.54 0.91 -36.37
C GLU A 353 14.61 -0.01 -35.70
N ARG A 354 15.36 0.46 -34.69
CA ARG A 354 16.45 -0.22 -34.00
C ARG A 354 16.43 -0.17 -32.46
N GLU A 355 15.44 0.40 -31.78
CA GLU A 355 15.37 0.37 -30.30
C GLU A 355 14.40 -0.71 -29.78
N GLU A 356 14.83 -1.97 -29.90
CA GLU A 356 14.23 -3.17 -29.28
C GLU A 356 14.55 -3.33 -27.77
N GLN A 357 14.99 -2.29 -27.06
CA GLN A 357 15.40 -2.41 -25.65
C GLN A 357 14.39 -1.77 -24.67
N PHE A 358 13.24 -2.43 -24.46
CA PHE A 358 12.42 -2.55 -23.21
C PHE A 358 11.99 -1.27 -22.42
N PRO A 359 11.23 -1.41 -21.30
CA PRO A 359 9.77 -1.24 -21.09
C PRO A 359 9.13 0.11 -21.49
N ILE A 360 9.91 1.12 -21.89
CA ILE A 360 9.44 2.48 -22.16
C ILE A 360 8.40 2.53 -23.29
N THR A 361 8.63 1.83 -24.39
CA THR A 361 7.72 1.79 -25.55
C THR A 361 6.34 1.21 -25.20
N LEU A 362 6.25 0.22 -24.32
CA LEU A 362 4.98 -0.37 -23.90
C LEU A 362 4.12 0.59 -23.08
N ALA A 363 4.72 1.22 -22.09
CA ALA A 363 4.04 2.16 -21.23
C ALA A 363 3.60 3.40 -22.04
N TRP A 364 4.42 3.86 -22.99
CA TRP A 364 4.05 4.91 -23.94
C TRP A 364 2.94 4.51 -24.91
N GLU A 365 2.92 3.27 -25.41
CA GLU A 365 1.82 2.77 -26.25
C GLU A 365 0.52 2.61 -25.46
N ARG A 366 0.58 2.12 -24.21
CA ARG A 366 -0.59 2.05 -23.30
C ARG A 366 -1.11 3.44 -22.94
N LEU A 367 -0.22 4.43 -22.79
CA LEU A 367 -0.54 5.84 -22.54
C LEU A 367 -1.21 6.47 -23.77
N LYS A 368 -0.64 6.27 -24.97
CA LYS A 368 -1.20 6.74 -26.26
C LYS A 368 -2.54 6.08 -26.62
N ALA A 369 -2.71 4.80 -26.30
CA ALA A 369 -3.95 4.05 -26.57
C ALA A 369 -5.09 4.37 -25.59
N GLY A 370 -4.88 5.23 -24.59
CA GLY A 370 -5.90 5.55 -23.58
C GLY A 370 -6.24 4.38 -22.64
N HIS A 371 -5.45 3.29 -22.66
CA HIS A 371 -5.68 2.10 -21.84
C HIS A 371 -5.69 2.41 -20.34
N TRP A 372 -4.95 3.42 -19.87
CA TRP A 372 -4.97 3.82 -18.47
C TRP A 372 -6.35 4.35 -18.04
N ARG A 373 -7.02 5.13 -18.90
CA ARG A 373 -8.36 5.69 -18.65
C ARG A 373 -9.40 4.59 -18.67
N GLN A 374 -9.25 3.72 -19.66
CA GLN A 374 -10.10 2.55 -19.83
C GLN A 374 -9.96 1.65 -18.60
N GLN A 375 -8.76 1.44 -18.06
CA GLN A 375 -8.53 0.63 -16.87
C GLN A 375 -9.09 1.26 -15.60
N LYS A 376 -9.00 2.59 -15.40
CA LYS A 376 -9.68 3.26 -14.25
C LYS A 376 -11.20 3.15 -14.35
N GLN A 377 -11.75 3.40 -15.54
CA GLN A 377 -13.18 3.28 -15.78
C GLN A 377 -13.67 1.83 -15.68
N GLU A 378 -12.90 0.86 -16.17
CA GLU A 378 -13.20 -0.56 -16.09
C GLU A 378 -13.05 -1.09 -14.67
N THR A 379 -12.08 -0.62 -13.89
CA THR A 379 -11.97 -0.95 -12.46
C THR A 379 -13.17 -0.41 -11.70
N ALA A 380 -13.53 0.87 -11.89
CA ALA A 380 -14.73 1.45 -11.29
C ALA A 380 -16.00 0.69 -11.71
N ARG A 381 -16.12 0.32 -12.99
CA ARG A 381 -17.26 -0.46 -13.52
C ARG A 381 -17.23 -1.93 -13.12
N PHE A 382 -16.07 -2.54 -12.89
CA PHE A 382 -15.92 -3.92 -12.46
C PHE A 382 -16.34 -4.00 -10.99
N VAL A 383 -15.79 -3.11 -10.17
CA VAL A 383 -16.12 -2.98 -8.76
C VAL A 383 -17.63 -2.70 -8.56
N ALA A 384 -18.22 -1.82 -9.37
CA ALA A 384 -19.66 -1.56 -9.36
C ALA A 384 -20.52 -2.73 -9.92
N ARG A 385 -19.93 -3.65 -10.70
CA ARG A 385 -20.62 -4.85 -11.25
C ARG A 385 -20.47 -6.09 -10.39
N THR A 386 -19.46 -6.12 -9.52
CA THR A 386 -19.23 -7.20 -8.54
C THR A 386 -19.99 -6.99 -7.24
N GLU A 387 -20.60 -5.83 -7.04
CA GLU A 387 -21.63 -5.68 -6.02
C GLU A 387 -22.79 -6.61 -6.35
N ASP A 388 -23.26 -7.36 -5.35
CA ASP A 388 -24.55 -8.01 -5.40
C ASP A 388 -25.63 -6.92 -5.52
N PRO A 389 -26.34 -6.81 -6.66
CA PRO A 389 -27.38 -5.80 -6.85
C PRO A 389 -28.56 -5.97 -5.88
N SER A 390 -28.61 -7.09 -5.14
CA SER A 390 -29.58 -7.35 -4.06
C SER A 390 -29.08 -6.96 -2.66
N SER A 391 -27.86 -6.43 -2.53
CA SER A 391 -27.36 -5.88 -1.27
C SER A 391 -28.01 -4.53 -0.97
N ASP A 392 -29.17 -4.57 -0.32
CA ASP A 392 -29.87 -3.38 0.18
C ASP A 392 -29.17 -2.72 1.41
N ARG A 393 -27.95 -3.15 1.74
CA ARG A 393 -27.30 -2.86 3.04
C ARG A 393 -26.00 -2.06 2.97
N PHE A 394 -25.28 -2.09 1.85
CA PHE A 394 -24.03 -1.33 1.70
C PHE A 394 -23.91 -0.67 0.33
N CYS A 395 -23.18 0.45 0.29
CA CYS A 395 -22.84 1.21 -0.89
C CYS A 395 -21.32 1.24 -1.06
N HIS A 396 -20.82 0.66 -2.14
CA HIS A 396 -19.41 0.78 -2.49
C HIS A 396 -19.04 2.26 -2.77
N PRO A 397 -17.90 2.77 -2.26
CA PRO A 397 -17.46 4.16 -2.45
C PRO A 397 -17.44 4.65 -3.91
N SER A 398 -17.29 3.75 -4.89
CA SER A 398 -17.30 4.09 -6.33
C SER A 398 -18.59 4.72 -6.82
N HIS A 399 -19.75 4.37 -6.25
CA HIS A 399 -21.01 5.02 -6.64
C HIS A 399 -21.03 6.48 -6.20
N VAL A 400 -20.55 6.75 -4.98
CA VAL A 400 -20.44 8.10 -4.45
C VAL A 400 -19.43 8.92 -5.25
N TYR A 401 -18.24 8.38 -5.53
CA TYR A 401 -17.26 9.08 -6.37
C TYR A 401 -17.76 9.30 -7.81
N ALA A 402 -18.50 8.36 -8.40
CA ALA A 402 -19.10 8.57 -9.71
C ALA A 402 -20.07 9.76 -9.71
N ALA A 403 -20.90 9.90 -8.67
CA ALA A 403 -21.78 11.05 -8.48
C ALA A 403 -21.01 12.35 -8.26
N LEU A 404 -19.99 12.33 -7.39
CA LEU A 404 -19.13 13.49 -7.14
C LEU A 404 -18.40 13.96 -8.41
N ASN A 405 -17.85 13.05 -9.21
CA ASN A 405 -17.11 13.37 -10.44
C ASN A 405 -17.98 14.07 -11.50
N ARG A 406 -19.31 13.87 -11.49
CA ARG A 406 -20.23 14.58 -12.38
C ARG A 406 -20.52 16.01 -11.94
N ARG A 407 -20.20 16.34 -10.69
CA ARG A 407 -20.60 17.58 -10.01
C ARG A 407 -19.42 18.50 -9.72
N LEU A 408 -18.28 17.94 -9.33
CA LEU A 408 -17.07 18.67 -9.04
C LEU A 408 -16.59 19.45 -10.27
N GLY A 409 -16.34 20.75 -10.07
CA GLY A 409 -15.82 21.66 -11.07
C GLY A 409 -14.70 22.56 -10.53
N PRO A 410 -14.25 23.55 -11.32
CA PRO A 410 -13.07 24.36 -11.01
C PRO A 410 -13.17 25.23 -9.76
N GLU A 411 -14.37 25.57 -9.31
CA GLU A 411 -14.62 26.38 -8.11
C GLU A 411 -14.76 25.51 -6.85
N ASP A 412 -14.86 24.19 -7.00
CA ASP A 412 -15.09 23.28 -5.89
C ASP A 412 -13.78 22.85 -5.25
N THR A 413 -13.88 22.36 -4.00
CA THR A 413 -12.74 21.80 -3.26
C THR A 413 -13.08 20.41 -2.78
N LEU A 414 -12.19 19.45 -2.99
CA LEU A 414 -12.24 18.12 -2.40
C LEU A 414 -11.30 18.05 -1.20
N CYS A 415 -11.85 18.02 0.00
CA CYS A 415 -11.12 17.82 1.25
C CYS A 415 -11.16 16.34 1.63
N VAL A 416 -10.00 15.69 1.63
CA VAL A 416 -9.87 14.25 1.86
C VAL A 416 -9.27 14.01 3.24
N ASP A 417 -9.92 13.16 4.02
CA ASP A 417 -9.43 12.76 5.35
C ASP A 417 -8.56 11.50 5.25
N VAL A 418 -7.96 11.07 6.36
CA VAL A 418 -6.97 9.99 6.40
C VAL A 418 -7.60 8.62 6.71
N GLY A 419 -7.42 7.64 5.81
CA GLY A 419 -7.98 6.29 5.94
C GLY A 419 -8.13 5.54 4.60
N ASP A 420 -9.10 4.63 4.50
CA ASP A 420 -9.44 3.96 3.22
C ASP A 420 -9.97 4.93 2.18
N GLN A 421 -10.72 5.94 2.64
CA GLN A 421 -11.22 7.02 1.80
C GLN A 421 -10.12 7.82 1.08
N THR A 422 -8.90 7.90 1.65
CA THR A 422 -7.75 8.54 1.01
C THR A 422 -7.37 7.84 -0.29
N LEU A 423 -7.29 6.51 -0.24
CA LEU A 423 -7.02 5.69 -1.42
C LEU A 423 -8.17 5.75 -2.41
N TRP A 424 -9.42 5.68 -1.93
CA TRP A 424 -10.57 5.82 -2.81
C TRP A 424 -10.61 7.17 -3.51
N ALA A 425 -10.20 8.26 -2.85
CA ALA A 425 -10.10 9.59 -3.45
C ALA A 425 -9.04 9.65 -4.55
N ALA A 426 -7.87 9.06 -4.29
CA ALA A 426 -6.80 8.98 -5.28
C ALA A 426 -7.20 8.14 -6.51
N MET A 427 -7.91 7.04 -6.26
CA MET A 427 -8.39 6.10 -7.27
C MET A 427 -9.51 6.61 -8.16
N LEU A 428 -10.59 7.03 -7.50
CA LEU A 428 -11.92 7.16 -8.08
C LEU A 428 -12.29 8.64 -8.24
N GLY A 429 -11.64 9.55 -7.51
CA GLY A 429 -11.75 10.98 -7.73
C GLY A 429 -11.11 11.35 -9.05
N HIS A 430 -11.90 11.91 -9.96
CA HIS A 430 -11.45 12.42 -11.25
C HIS A 430 -11.70 13.92 -11.29
N LEU A 431 -10.62 14.69 -11.21
CA LEU A 431 -10.72 16.14 -11.09
C LEU A 431 -10.36 16.85 -12.39
N THR A 432 -11.18 17.83 -12.75
CA THR A 432 -10.87 18.78 -13.82
C THR A 432 -9.87 19.82 -13.34
N ARG A 433 -9.20 20.47 -14.28
CA ARG A 433 -8.28 21.57 -13.95
C ARG A 433 -9.00 22.66 -13.16
N GLY A 434 -8.39 23.11 -12.07
CA GLY A 434 -8.90 24.18 -11.22
C GLY A 434 -9.51 23.70 -9.92
N THR A 435 -10.13 22.51 -9.91
CA THR A 435 -10.65 21.90 -8.68
C THR A 435 -9.51 21.72 -7.68
N ARG A 436 -9.69 22.20 -6.45
CA ARG A 436 -8.65 22.09 -5.41
C ARG A 436 -8.82 20.80 -4.63
N THR A 437 -7.70 20.21 -4.22
CA THR A 437 -7.69 19.07 -3.29
C THR A 437 -6.93 19.46 -2.04
N LEU A 438 -7.51 19.24 -0.87
CA LEU A 438 -6.86 19.43 0.43
C LEU A 438 -6.80 18.09 1.17
N SER A 439 -5.61 17.68 1.61
CA SER A 439 -5.37 16.47 2.38
C SER A 439 -4.09 16.65 3.21
N ASP A 440 -3.97 15.96 4.34
CA ASP A 440 -2.76 15.95 5.19
C ASP A 440 -1.89 14.72 4.86
N GLU A 441 -1.04 14.85 3.85
CA GLU A 441 -0.34 13.71 3.23
C GLU A 441 0.89 13.25 4.00
N PHE A 442 1.55 14.15 4.75
CA PHE A 442 2.80 13.79 5.43
C PHE A 442 2.58 13.18 6.79
N MET A 443 1.81 13.86 7.64
CA MET A 443 1.54 13.39 9.00
C MET A 443 0.45 12.32 9.02
N GLY A 444 -0.46 12.32 8.04
CA GLY A 444 -1.60 11.40 8.04
C GLY A 444 -2.56 11.72 9.19
N THR A 445 -2.79 13.01 9.45
CA THR A 445 -3.65 13.48 10.53
C THR A 445 -5.12 13.23 10.22
N MET A 446 -5.71 12.30 10.95
CA MET A 446 -7.15 12.06 10.93
C MET A 446 -7.92 13.29 11.49
N GLY A 447 -9.08 13.58 10.91
CA GLY A 447 -9.94 14.71 11.28
C GLY A 447 -9.59 16.01 10.57
N TYR A 448 -8.68 15.99 9.59
CA TYR A 448 -8.23 17.16 8.84
C TYR A 448 -9.31 17.75 7.92
N ALA A 449 -10.13 16.91 7.29
CA ALA A 449 -10.87 17.30 6.09
C ALA A 449 -12.02 18.28 6.38
N LEU A 450 -12.71 18.13 7.51
CA LEU A 450 -13.79 19.04 7.91
C LEU A 450 -13.27 20.46 8.24
N PRO A 451 -12.25 20.63 9.11
CA PRO A 451 -11.55 21.91 9.26
C PRO A 451 -11.07 22.51 7.94
N ALA A 452 -10.53 21.68 7.03
CA ALA A 452 -10.06 22.14 5.73
C ALA A 452 -11.19 22.66 4.83
N ALA A 453 -12.36 22.00 4.83
CA ALA A 453 -13.52 22.46 4.07
C ALA A 453 -14.12 23.76 4.62
N ILE A 454 -14.07 23.97 5.93
CA ILE A 454 -14.44 25.25 6.55
C ILE A 454 -13.51 26.36 6.06
N ALA A 455 -12.19 26.13 6.12
CA ALA A 455 -11.21 27.09 5.61
C ALA A 455 -11.41 27.40 4.12
N ALA A 456 -11.69 26.37 3.31
CA ALA A 456 -12.00 26.53 1.89
C ALA A 456 -13.27 27.35 1.67
N SER A 457 -14.36 27.03 2.36
CA SER A 457 -15.65 27.74 2.20
C SER A 457 -15.59 29.21 2.56
N LEU A 458 -14.80 29.58 3.57
CA LEU A 458 -14.66 30.97 3.99
C LEU A 458 -13.75 31.76 3.04
N THR A 459 -12.72 31.09 2.49
CA THR A 459 -11.75 31.72 1.58
C THR A 459 -12.28 31.83 0.15
N GLN A 460 -12.93 30.78 -0.33
CA GLN A 460 -13.51 30.64 -1.66
C GLN A 460 -15.03 30.53 -1.48
N ARG A 461 -15.72 31.66 -1.30
CA ARG A 461 -17.18 31.68 -1.03
C ARG A 461 -18.05 31.16 -2.20
N ARG A 462 -17.43 30.73 -3.31
CA ARG A 462 -18.09 30.16 -4.49
C ARG A 462 -17.72 28.68 -4.60
N GLY A 463 -18.64 27.88 -5.11
CA GLY A 463 -18.47 26.44 -5.24
C GLY A 463 -18.99 25.68 -4.01
N THR A 464 -18.78 24.38 -4.05
CA THR A 464 -19.12 23.41 -3.00
C THR A 464 -17.83 22.78 -2.48
N HIS A 465 -17.64 22.80 -1.16
CA HIS A 465 -16.47 22.20 -0.53
C HIS A 465 -16.86 20.86 0.05
N VAL A 466 -16.35 19.79 -0.55
CA VAL A 466 -16.73 18.41 -0.26
C VAL A 466 -15.72 17.80 0.70
N VAL A 467 -16.17 17.33 1.85
CA VAL A 467 -15.41 16.49 2.77
C VAL A 467 -15.65 15.04 2.41
N VAL A 468 -14.58 14.25 2.30
CA VAL A 468 -14.67 12.80 2.19
C VAL A 468 -13.86 12.17 3.31
N ALA A 469 -14.56 11.59 4.28
CA ALA A 469 -13.98 11.07 5.52
C ALA A 469 -14.52 9.67 5.84
N GLY A 470 -13.69 8.86 6.51
CA GLY A 470 -14.19 7.69 7.23
C GLY A 470 -14.89 8.10 8.53
N ASP A 471 -15.78 7.25 9.03
CA ASP A 471 -16.51 7.45 10.29
C ASP A 471 -15.60 7.70 11.51
N GLY A 472 -14.46 7.01 11.64
CA GLY A 472 -13.49 7.26 12.70
C GLY A 472 -12.78 8.62 12.58
N ALA A 473 -12.47 9.03 11.36
CA ALA A 473 -11.74 10.28 11.11
C ALA A 473 -12.63 11.51 11.34
N VAL A 474 -13.86 11.50 10.81
CA VAL A 474 -14.78 12.64 10.98
C VAL A 474 -15.11 12.88 12.46
N GLN A 475 -15.16 11.82 13.28
CA GLN A 475 -15.44 11.93 14.71
C GLN A 475 -14.38 12.70 15.49
N MET A 476 -13.13 12.78 15.01
CA MET A 476 -12.08 13.54 15.69
C MET A 476 -12.35 15.05 15.71
N THR A 477 -13.05 15.57 14.70
CA THR A 477 -13.35 17.00 14.56
C THR A 477 -14.84 17.26 14.30
N VAL A 478 -15.73 16.31 14.57
CA VAL A 478 -17.17 16.40 14.25
C VAL A 478 -17.87 17.60 14.90
N GLY A 479 -17.35 18.08 16.03
CA GLY A 479 -17.83 19.32 16.66
C GLY A 479 -17.73 20.54 15.75
N GLU A 480 -16.83 20.54 14.77
CA GLU A 480 -16.68 21.61 13.79
C GLU A 480 -17.84 21.67 12.78
N LEU A 481 -18.78 20.72 12.77
CA LEU A 481 -20.07 20.90 12.10
C LEU A 481 -20.80 22.14 12.65
N ALA A 482 -20.72 22.38 13.97
CA ALA A 482 -21.28 23.57 14.60
C ALA A 482 -20.59 24.85 14.12
N THR A 483 -19.27 24.80 13.93
CA THR A 483 -18.48 25.90 13.38
C THR A 483 -18.90 26.20 11.95
N ALA A 484 -18.98 25.17 11.10
CA ALA A 484 -19.40 25.30 9.70
C ALA A 484 -20.79 25.93 9.58
N VAL A 485 -21.76 25.48 10.38
CA VAL A 485 -23.12 26.06 10.40
C VAL A 485 -23.10 27.49 10.92
N GLN A 486 -22.41 27.77 12.03
CA GLN A 486 -22.34 29.10 12.63
C GLN A 486 -21.80 30.16 11.65
N HIS A 487 -20.81 29.79 10.84
CA HIS A 487 -20.19 30.70 9.86
C HIS A 487 -20.82 30.59 8.46
N GLY A 488 -21.95 29.90 8.32
CA GLY A 488 -22.70 29.82 7.04
C GLY A 488 -21.92 29.15 5.91
N CYS A 489 -21.07 28.17 6.23
CA CYS A 489 -20.22 27.49 5.25
C CYS A 489 -21.05 26.61 4.30
N ARG A 490 -20.64 26.54 3.02
CA ARG A 490 -21.20 25.64 2.01
C ARG A 490 -20.38 24.36 1.93
N VAL A 491 -20.73 23.36 2.75
CA VAL A 491 -19.95 22.12 2.89
C VAL A 491 -20.83 20.90 2.69
N VAL A 492 -20.38 19.95 1.88
CA VAL A 492 -20.98 18.61 1.77
C VAL A 492 -20.05 17.61 2.44
N VAL A 493 -20.52 16.93 3.49
CA VAL A 493 -19.73 15.97 4.25
C VAL A 493 -20.15 14.55 3.91
N VAL A 494 -19.34 13.84 3.14
CA VAL A 494 -19.52 12.42 2.88
C VAL A 494 -18.78 11.62 3.93
N VAL A 495 -19.51 10.83 4.71
CA VAL A 495 -18.97 9.94 5.75
C VAL A 495 -19.14 8.50 5.28
N PHE A 496 -18.02 7.82 5.02
CA PHE A 496 -18.01 6.38 4.76
C PHE A 496 -17.99 5.63 6.09
N CYS A 497 -19.09 4.96 6.42
CA CYS A 497 -19.30 4.25 7.67
C CYS A 497 -19.14 2.75 7.47
N ASN A 498 -18.03 2.20 7.95
CA ASN A 498 -17.77 0.76 7.99
C ASN A 498 -17.61 0.25 9.44
N GLU A 499 -17.91 1.11 10.42
CA GLU A 499 -17.84 0.83 11.86
C GLU A 499 -16.45 0.37 12.30
N SER A 500 -15.40 0.85 11.61
CA SER A 500 -14.04 0.45 11.91
C SER A 500 -12.97 1.44 11.42
N LEU A 501 -11.85 1.48 12.12
CA LEU A 501 -10.59 2.02 11.59
C LEU A 501 -10.01 1.07 10.53
N GLY A 502 -10.69 0.94 9.38
CA GLY A 502 -10.45 -0.06 8.33
C GLY A 502 -8.99 -0.18 7.88
N ARG A 503 -8.34 0.96 7.60
CA ARG A 503 -6.91 1.00 7.22
C ARG A 503 -6.02 0.34 8.29
N VAL A 504 -6.29 0.57 9.57
CA VAL A 504 -5.55 -0.03 10.69
C VAL A 504 -5.95 -1.49 10.84
N LYS A 505 -7.25 -1.80 10.79
CA LYS A 505 -7.80 -3.15 10.91
C LYS A 505 -7.13 -4.11 9.93
N PHE A 506 -7.05 -3.78 8.65
CA PHE A 506 -6.49 -4.70 7.66
C PHE A 506 -4.96 -4.83 7.72
N GLY A 507 -4.29 -3.94 8.47
CA GLY A 507 -2.85 -3.90 8.67
C GLY A 507 -2.06 -3.69 7.38
N PHE A 508 -0.83 -3.21 7.49
CA PHE A 508 0.10 -3.14 6.35
C PHE A 508 0.70 -4.52 5.98
N GLY A 509 0.29 -5.60 6.67
CA GLY A 509 0.83 -6.96 6.53
C GLY A 509 -0.22 -8.09 6.54
N GLY A 510 -1.49 -7.78 6.30
CA GLY A 510 -2.54 -8.78 6.03
C GLY A 510 -3.12 -9.52 7.25
N LYS A 511 -2.73 -9.19 8.48
CA LYS A 511 -3.38 -9.68 9.71
C LYS A 511 -4.35 -8.63 10.23
N SER A 512 -5.57 -9.06 10.58
CA SER A 512 -6.55 -8.18 11.20
C SER A 512 -6.07 -7.70 12.57
N ILE A 513 -6.03 -6.38 12.80
CA ILE A 513 -5.60 -5.76 14.07
C ILE A 513 -6.84 -5.55 14.98
N PRO A 514 -6.86 -6.09 16.21
CA PRO A 514 -7.96 -5.90 17.15
C PRO A 514 -8.02 -4.48 17.73
N GLY A 515 -9.18 -4.06 18.25
CA GLY A 515 -9.34 -2.74 18.87
C GLY A 515 -9.56 -1.62 17.85
N THR A 516 -10.05 -1.99 16.66
CA THR A 516 -10.28 -1.10 15.53
C THR A 516 -11.77 -0.93 15.24
N GLU A 517 -12.64 -1.60 15.99
CA GLU A 517 -14.09 -1.53 15.89
C GLU A 517 -14.63 -0.22 16.50
N LEU A 518 -15.60 0.38 15.84
CA LEU A 518 -16.21 1.65 16.24
C LEU A 518 -17.70 1.47 16.50
N ARG A 519 -18.23 2.26 17.44
CA ARG A 519 -19.67 2.46 17.59
C ARG A 519 -19.99 3.90 17.23
N ASN A 520 -20.69 4.08 16.11
CA ASN A 520 -20.96 5.40 15.56
C ASN A 520 -22.27 6.01 16.09
N PRO A 521 -22.37 7.35 16.18
CA PRO A 521 -23.65 8.02 16.27
C PRO A 521 -24.40 7.94 14.92
N ASP A 522 -25.68 8.27 14.92
CA ASP A 522 -26.39 8.61 13.68
C ASP A 522 -25.90 9.99 13.21
N PHE A 523 -25.07 10.03 12.17
CA PHE A 523 -24.47 11.26 11.67
C PHE A 523 -25.51 12.18 11.01
N VAL A 524 -26.61 11.64 10.49
CA VAL A 524 -27.71 12.45 9.92
C VAL A 524 -28.48 13.16 11.03
N GLN A 525 -28.79 12.46 12.12
CA GLN A 525 -29.41 13.09 13.30
C GLN A 525 -28.47 14.10 13.96
N LEU A 526 -27.18 13.78 14.06
CA LEU A 526 -26.17 14.71 14.58
C LEU A 526 -26.08 15.98 13.73
N ALA A 527 -26.07 15.84 12.40
CA ALA A 527 -26.09 16.98 11.47
C ALA A 527 -27.31 17.87 11.72
N ARG A 528 -28.51 17.26 11.82
CA ARG A 528 -29.75 17.99 12.11
C ARG A 528 -29.73 18.69 13.46
N ALA A 529 -29.11 18.08 14.48
CA ALA A 529 -28.96 18.70 15.80
C ALA A 529 -28.10 19.97 15.76
N TYR A 530 -27.15 20.06 14.82
CA TYR A 530 -26.37 21.28 14.56
C TYR A 530 -27.05 22.26 13.58
N GLY A 531 -28.21 21.92 13.01
CA GLY A 531 -28.90 22.73 12.01
C GLY A 531 -28.47 22.48 10.56
N ALA A 532 -27.76 21.39 10.29
CA ALA A 532 -27.36 20.97 8.94
C ALA A 532 -28.36 19.98 8.32
N GLY A 533 -28.36 19.90 6.99
CA GLY A 533 -29.09 18.87 6.26
C GLY A 533 -28.41 17.51 6.36
N GLY A 534 -29.13 16.43 6.04
CA GLY A 534 -28.48 15.14 5.89
C GLY A 534 -29.30 14.05 5.22
N ALA A 535 -28.58 13.08 4.65
CA ALA A 535 -29.11 11.90 3.98
C ALA A 535 -28.31 10.65 4.38
N HIS A 536 -29.01 9.52 4.45
CA HIS A 536 -28.40 8.20 4.55
C HIS A 536 -28.39 7.55 3.17
N VAL A 537 -27.33 6.81 2.86
CA VAL A 537 -27.14 6.00 1.66
C VAL A 537 -26.84 4.58 2.12
N GLY A 538 -27.82 3.70 1.98
CA GLY A 538 -27.71 2.29 2.33
C GLY A 538 -27.27 1.40 1.17
N SER A 539 -27.41 1.85 -0.08
CA SER A 539 -27.07 1.07 -1.27
C SER A 539 -26.54 1.94 -2.40
N GLY A 540 -25.84 1.33 -3.35
CA GLY A 540 -25.27 2.00 -4.53
C GLY A 540 -26.28 2.89 -5.31
N PRO A 541 -27.50 2.40 -5.63
CA PRO A 541 -28.51 3.19 -6.36
C PRO A 541 -28.97 4.49 -5.67
N GLU A 542 -28.82 4.59 -4.35
CA GLU A 542 -29.22 5.78 -3.59
C GLU A 542 -28.18 6.92 -3.65
N ALA A 543 -26.93 6.61 -4.02
CA ALA A 543 -25.81 7.54 -3.96
C ALA A 543 -26.04 8.80 -4.80
N ASP A 544 -26.48 8.65 -6.06
CA ASP A 544 -26.78 9.76 -6.96
C ASP A 544 -27.80 10.72 -6.33
N GLY A 545 -28.95 10.20 -5.91
CA GLY A 545 -30.01 11.02 -5.34
C GLY A 545 -29.60 11.74 -4.04
N ALA A 546 -28.74 11.11 -3.23
CA ALA A 546 -28.22 11.74 -2.02
C ALA A 546 -27.23 12.88 -2.33
N ILE A 547 -26.32 12.67 -3.28
CA ILE A 547 -25.38 13.70 -3.72
C ILE A 547 -26.10 14.86 -4.42
N GLU A 548 -27.13 14.59 -5.22
CA GLU A 548 -27.98 15.63 -5.81
C GLU A 548 -28.63 16.53 -4.75
N ARG A 549 -29.23 15.93 -3.72
CA ARG A 549 -29.81 16.68 -2.61
C ARG A 549 -28.76 17.48 -1.85
N ALA A 550 -27.58 16.89 -1.63
CA ALA A 550 -26.47 17.57 -0.97
C ALA A 550 -25.95 18.76 -1.79
N TRP A 551 -25.94 18.65 -3.13
CA TRP A 551 -25.52 19.71 -4.03
C TRP A 551 -26.52 20.86 -4.11
N ALA A 552 -27.81 20.55 -4.05
CA ALA A 552 -28.90 21.53 -4.05
C ALA A 552 -29.12 22.21 -2.69
N ALA A 553 -28.65 21.60 -1.59
CA ALA A 553 -28.80 22.16 -0.26
C ALA A 553 -27.99 23.45 -0.07
N GLU A 554 -28.58 24.42 0.61
CA GLU A 554 -27.86 25.59 1.12
C GLU A 554 -27.14 25.22 2.42
N GLY A 555 -25.92 25.73 2.60
CA GLY A 555 -25.13 25.49 3.81
C GLY A 555 -24.51 24.08 3.91
N VAL A 556 -24.52 23.54 5.12
CA VAL A 556 -23.86 22.26 5.47
C VAL A 556 -24.82 21.08 5.26
N PHE A 557 -24.35 20.03 4.61
CA PHE A 557 -25.12 18.81 4.37
C PHE A 557 -24.27 17.56 4.60
N VAL A 558 -24.77 16.61 5.41
CA VAL A 558 -24.06 15.36 5.72
C VAL A 558 -24.67 14.16 4.97
N VAL A 559 -23.86 13.44 4.22
CA VAL A 559 -24.22 12.18 3.56
C VAL A 559 -23.54 11.03 4.29
N GLN A 560 -24.30 10.28 5.07
CA GLN A 560 -23.84 9.06 5.73
C GLN A 560 -23.97 7.89 4.77
N VAL A 561 -22.87 7.20 4.47
CA VAL A 561 -22.81 6.10 3.51
C VAL A 561 -22.45 4.83 4.24
N ALA A 562 -23.34 3.83 4.25
CA ALA A 562 -23.04 2.51 4.79
C ALA A 562 -22.06 1.78 3.86
N VAL A 563 -20.92 1.36 4.37
CA VAL A 563 -19.88 0.65 3.61
C VAL A 563 -19.62 -0.71 4.27
N ASP A 564 -19.45 -1.74 3.46
CA ASP A 564 -19.17 -3.08 3.96
C ASP A 564 -17.87 -3.10 4.82
N PRO A 565 -17.92 -3.54 6.09
CA PRO A 565 -16.75 -3.65 6.97
C PRO A 565 -15.66 -4.63 6.51
N ALA A 566 -15.93 -5.45 5.50
CA ALA A 566 -14.97 -6.32 4.84
C ALA A 566 -14.31 -5.65 3.62
N LEU A 567 -14.90 -4.57 3.10
CA LEU A 567 -14.34 -3.83 1.97
C LEU A 567 -13.11 -3.04 2.42
N ARG A 568 -12.05 -3.12 1.61
CA ARG A 568 -10.80 -2.38 1.84
C ARG A 568 -10.31 -1.75 0.55
N ALA A 569 -9.70 -0.58 0.68
CA ALA A 569 -8.94 -0.02 -0.41
C ALA A 569 -7.57 -0.70 -0.45
N GLU A 570 -7.29 -1.42 -1.54
CA GLU A 570 -5.99 -2.03 -1.75
C GLU A 570 -4.93 -0.95 -2.01
N MET A 571 -3.82 -1.02 -1.28
CA MET A 571 -2.62 -0.27 -1.64
C MET A 571 -1.96 -0.91 -2.86
N ALA A 572 -1.23 -0.12 -3.64
CA ALA A 572 -0.36 -0.68 -4.66
C ALA A 572 0.62 -1.70 -4.04
N LYS A 573 0.53 -2.97 -4.44
CA LYS A 573 1.57 -3.95 -4.14
C LYS A 573 2.77 -3.63 -5.03
N MET A 574 3.90 -3.29 -4.44
CA MET A 574 5.16 -3.26 -5.17
C MET A 574 5.62 -4.69 -5.43
N HIS A 575 5.63 -5.07 -6.70
CA HIS A 575 6.39 -6.23 -7.14
C HIS A 575 7.83 -5.78 -7.36
N ASP A 576 8.81 -6.63 -7.07
CA ASP A 576 10.21 -6.36 -7.38
C ASP A 576 10.39 -6.33 -8.91
N VAL A 577 10.41 -5.13 -9.51
CA VAL A 577 10.49 -4.98 -10.97
C VAL A 577 11.90 -5.24 -11.49
N HIS A 578 12.92 -5.20 -10.64
CA HIS A 578 14.24 -5.69 -11.02
C HIS A 578 14.16 -7.19 -11.31
N ALA A 579 13.42 -7.94 -10.49
CA ALA A 579 13.16 -9.36 -10.74
C ALA A 579 12.33 -9.59 -12.02
N ILE A 580 11.24 -8.84 -12.24
CA ILE A 580 10.40 -8.99 -13.46
C ILE A 580 11.18 -8.62 -14.73
N SER A 581 11.96 -7.54 -14.70
CA SER A 581 12.72 -7.05 -15.87
C SER A 581 13.97 -7.89 -16.15
N ALA A 582 14.63 -8.43 -15.12
CA ALA A 582 15.67 -9.44 -15.29
C ALA A 582 15.08 -10.71 -15.90
N LEU A 583 13.91 -11.11 -15.39
CA LEU A 583 13.22 -12.30 -15.87
C LEU A 583 12.76 -12.15 -17.32
N ALA A 584 12.16 -11.02 -17.69
CA ALA A 584 11.69 -10.77 -19.04
C ALA A 584 12.84 -10.73 -20.07
N ARG A 585 14.03 -10.24 -19.66
CA ARG A 585 15.26 -10.31 -20.47
C ARG A 585 15.73 -11.74 -20.67
N ARG A 586 15.84 -12.53 -19.59
CA ARG A 586 16.21 -13.96 -19.68
C ARG A 586 15.20 -14.76 -20.50
N LEU A 587 13.91 -14.47 -20.36
CA LEU A 587 12.88 -15.09 -21.19
C LEU A 587 13.03 -14.70 -22.68
N SER A 588 13.49 -13.50 -22.98
CA SER A 588 13.74 -13.05 -24.36
C SER A 588 14.92 -13.80 -24.98
N ASP A 589 15.96 -14.07 -24.19
CA ASP A 589 17.15 -14.81 -24.61
C ASP A 589 16.84 -16.29 -24.91
N VAL A 590 15.78 -16.83 -24.31
CA VAL A 590 15.35 -18.21 -24.57
C VAL A 590 14.37 -18.36 -25.74
N LEU A 591 13.87 -17.27 -26.32
CA LEU A 591 13.03 -17.34 -27.50
C LEU A 591 13.86 -17.70 -28.76
N PRO A 592 13.45 -18.68 -29.59
CA PRO A 592 14.08 -18.96 -30.87
C PRO A 592 14.17 -17.72 -31.79
N GLU A 593 15.23 -17.58 -32.58
CA GLU A 593 15.42 -16.42 -33.48
C GLU A 593 14.26 -16.22 -34.47
N SER A 594 13.64 -17.32 -34.90
CA SER A 594 12.48 -17.33 -35.77
C SER A 594 11.18 -16.87 -35.08
N MET A 595 11.25 -16.36 -33.84
CA MET A 595 10.18 -15.72 -33.07
C MET A 595 10.54 -14.28 -32.66
N ALA A 596 11.40 -13.58 -33.40
CA ALA A 596 11.82 -12.21 -33.08
C ALA A 596 10.62 -11.26 -32.83
N GLY A 597 9.49 -11.45 -33.54
CA GLY A 597 8.26 -10.66 -33.34
C GLY A 597 7.62 -10.78 -31.94
N LEU A 598 7.93 -11.82 -31.16
CA LEU A 598 7.48 -12.04 -29.77
C LEU A 598 8.45 -11.52 -28.72
N ARG A 599 9.72 -11.24 -29.09
CA ARG A 599 10.68 -10.55 -28.22
C ARG A 599 10.30 -9.10 -27.94
N ARG A 600 9.18 -8.63 -28.50
CA ARG A 600 8.56 -7.35 -28.15
C ARG A 600 8.41 -7.27 -26.63
N PRO A 601 8.92 -6.18 -26.00
CA PRO A 601 8.94 -6.04 -24.55
C PRO A 601 7.61 -6.32 -23.85
N GLN A 602 6.52 -5.99 -24.54
CA GLN A 602 5.14 -6.15 -24.11
C GLN A 602 4.73 -7.59 -23.81
N ALA A 603 5.07 -8.50 -24.71
CA ALA A 603 4.74 -9.92 -24.56
C ALA A 603 5.63 -10.54 -23.48
N MET A 604 6.89 -10.12 -23.43
CA MET A 604 7.89 -10.64 -22.49
C MET A 604 7.65 -10.23 -21.04
N VAL A 605 7.22 -8.99 -20.77
CA VAL A 605 6.80 -8.56 -19.42
C VAL A 605 5.58 -9.34 -18.95
N LYS A 606 4.54 -9.47 -19.80
CA LYS A 606 3.33 -10.23 -19.43
C LYS A 606 3.60 -11.72 -19.20
N LEU A 607 4.53 -12.28 -19.99
CA LEU A 607 5.00 -13.64 -19.83
C LEU A 607 5.78 -13.80 -18.51
N ALA A 608 6.69 -12.86 -18.20
CA ALA A 608 7.44 -12.81 -16.95
C ALA A 608 6.53 -12.66 -15.72
N GLU A 609 5.55 -11.76 -15.78
CA GLU A 609 4.56 -11.56 -14.72
C GLU A 609 3.68 -12.80 -14.50
N HIS A 610 3.30 -13.50 -15.58
CA HIS A 610 2.59 -14.76 -15.48
C HIS A 610 3.45 -15.84 -14.83
N PHE A 611 4.69 -16.03 -15.30
CA PHE A 611 5.58 -17.05 -14.73
C PHE A 611 5.99 -16.72 -13.30
N GLN A 612 6.23 -15.46 -12.93
CA GLN A 612 6.47 -15.07 -11.53
C GLN A 612 5.25 -15.33 -10.64
N ARG A 613 4.03 -15.18 -11.18
CA ARG A 613 2.79 -15.50 -10.46
C ARG A 613 2.58 -16.99 -10.27
N VAL A 614 3.00 -17.81 -11.23
CA VAL A 614 2.85 -19.28 -11.20
C VAL A 614 3.96 -19.96 -10.40
N HIS A 615 5.18 -19.43 -10.46
CA HIS A 615 6.39 -20.07 -9.90
C HIS A 615 6.96 -19.35 -8.66
N GLY A 616 6.37 -18.23 -8.24
CA GLY A 616 6.87 -17.41 -7.13
C GLY A 616 7.98 -16.43 -7.54
N GLY A 617 8.29 -15.47 -6.67
CA GLY A 617 9.36 -14.49 -6.92
C GLY A 617 10.76 -15.09 -6.75
N GLY A 618 11.62 -14.96 -7.77
CA GLY A 618 13.01 -15.41 -7.79
C GLY A 618 13.59 -15.48 -9.22
N GLU A 619 14.89 -15.75 -9.37
CA GLU A 619 15.52 -16.01 -10.68
C GLU A 619 15.23 -17.45 -11.14
N PHE A 620 14.76 -17.65 -12.39
CA PHE A 620 14.59 -19.01 -12.93
C PHE A 620 15.93 -19.74 -13.09
N SER A 621 15.94 -21.02 -12.78
CA SER A 621 17.02 -21.94 -13.15
C SER A 621 17.08 -22.13 -14.67
N GLU A 622 18.21 -22.60 -15.20
CA GLU A 622 18.35 -22.91 -16.63
C GLU A 622 17.39 -24.02 -17.08
N ASP A 623 17.02 -24.94 -16.18
CA ASP A 623 16.08 -26.01 -16.45
C ASP A 623 14.63 -25.48 -16.59
N GLU A 624 14.23 -24.52 -15.76
CA GLU A 624 12.93 -23.84 -15.88
C GLU A 624 12.86 -23.01 -17.16
N LEU A 625 13.94 -22.31 -17.49
CA LEU A 625 14.07 -21.58 -18.76
C LEU A 625 13.99 -22.52 -19.98
N ALA A 626 14.54 -23.73 -19.89
CA ALA A 626 14.42 -24.75 -20.92
C ALA A 626 12.99 -25.30 -21.05
N ALA A 627 12.28 -25.50 -19.93
CA ALA A 627 10.89 -25.92 -19.91
C ALA A 627 9.97 -24.86 -20.52
N ILE A 628 10.19 -23.58 -20.19
CA ILE A 628 9.46 -22.46 -20.79
C ILE A 628 9.72 -22.39 -22.30
N ARG A 629 10.96 -22.60 -22.74
CA ARG A 629 11.32 -22.70 -24.17
C ARG A 629 10.57 -23.83 -24.88
N ALA A 630 10.41 -24.99 -24.24
CA ALA A 630 9.68 -26.12 -24.80
C ALA A 630 8.18 -25.83 -24.94
N VAL A 631 7.56 -25.20 -23.94
CA VAL A 631 6.13 -24.79 -23.99
C VAL A 631 5.90 -23.80 -25.12
N ILE A 632 6.75 -22.78 -25.25
CA ILE A 632 6.64 -21.76 -26.30
C ILE A 632 6.86 -22.39 -27.69
N THR A 633 7.82 -23.30 -27.84
CA THR A 633 8.07 -24.02 -29.10
C THR A 633 6.85 -24.85 -29.51
N ARG A 634 6.23 -25.54 -28.55
CA ARG A 634 5.02 -26.32 -28.79
C ARG A 634 3.83 -25.46 -29.20
N TRP A 635 3.58 -24.32 -28.55
CA TRP A 635 2.50 -23.42 -28.94
C TRP A 635 2.66 -22.89 -30.36
N ARG A 636 3.90 -22.71 -30.83
CA ARG A 636 4.16 -22.38 -32.23
C ARG A 636 3.84 -23.54 -33.17
N GLU A 637 4.27 -24.75 -32.85
CA GLU A 637 3.91 -25.91 -33.69
C GLU A 637 2.39 -26.11 -33.77
N GLU A 638 1.68 -25.85 -32.67
CA GLU A 638 0.21 -25.87 -32.65
C GLU A 638 -0.37 -24.78 -33.56
N PHE A 639 0.12 -23.54 -33.45
CA PHE A 639 -0.29 -22.42 -34.31
C PHE A 639 0.00 -22.68 -35.80
N GLU A 640 1.15 -23.27 -36.14
CA GLU A 640 1.53 -23.59 -37.51
C GLU A 640 0.65 -24.70 -38.13
N ARG A 641 0.09 -25.58 -37.28
CA ARG A 641 -0.85 -26.65 -37.66
C ARG A 641 -2.30 -26.16 -37.72
N GLU A 642 -2.62 -24.96 -37.22
CA GLU A 642 -3.99 -24.46 -37.15
C GLU A 642 -4.48 -23.95 -38.53
N PRO A 643 -5.53 -24.52 -39.12
CA PRO A 643 -5.90 -24.25 -40.53
C PRO A 643 -6.41 -22.84 -40.79
N SER A 644 -6.91 -22.15 -39.76
CA SER A 644 -7.53 -20.82 -39.84
C SER A 644 -6.62 -19.67 -39.42
N ALA A 645 -5.38 -19.97 -38.99
CA ALA A 645 -4.46 -18.97 -38.49
C ALA A 645 -3.81 -18.18 -39.64
N GLU A 646 -3.94 -16.86 -39.60
CA GLU A 646 -3.18 -15.98 -40.50
C GLU A 646 -1.70 -16.05 -40.08
N ARG A 647 -0.87 -16.69 -40.92
CA ARG A 647 0.52 -17.06 -40.62
C ARG A 647 1.46 -15.86 -40.64
N THR A 648 1.22 -14.94 -39.71
CA THR A 648 1.99 -13.73 -39.46
C THR A 648 2.52 -13.77 -38.03
N ASP A 649 3.61 -13.06 -37.76
CA ASP A 649 4.16 -12.93 -36.41
C ASP A 649 3.14 -12.33 -35.42
N SER A 650 2.25 -11.44 -35.90
CA SER A 650 1.15 -10.89 -35.11
C SER A 650 0.05 -11.92 -34.79
N GLY A 651 -0.20 -12.87 -35.69
CA GLY A 651 -1.11 -13.99 -35.47
C GLY A 651 -0.60 -14.93 -34.37
N LEU A 652 0.69 -15.30 -34.43
CA LEU A 652 1.32 -16.16 -33.43
C LEU A 652 1.35 -15.50 -32.04
N ALA A 653 1.67 -14.21 -31.99
CA ALA A 653 1.66 -13.44 -30.75
C ALA A 653 0.26 -13.35 -30.12
N SER A 654 -0.78 -13.15 -30.94
CA SER A 654 -2.17 -13.12 -30.46
C SER A 654 -2.64 -14.48 -29.93
N TYR A 655 -2.28 -15.56 -30.62
CA TYR A 655 -2.57 -16.94 -30.21
C TYR A 655 -1.94 -17.29 -28.86
N MET A 656 -0.66 -16.96 -28.67
CA MET A 656 0.04 -17.19 -27.40
C MET A 656 -0.54 -16.33 -26.27
N MET A 657 -0.84 -15.06 -26.53
CA MET A 657 -1.51 -14.18 -25.54
C MET A 657 -2.86 -14.74 -25.11
N GLN A 658 -3.62 -15.34 -26.03
CA GLN A 658 -4.86 -16.07 -25.71
C GLN A 658 -4.60 -17.30 -24.85
N LYS A 659 -3.59 -18.11 -25.15
CA LYS A 659 -3.21 -19.29 -24.34
C LYS A 659 -2.78 -18.89 -22.93
N ILE A 660 -1.98 -17.83 -22.78
CA ILE A 660 -1.56 -17.25 -21.50
C ILE A 660 -2.78 -16.74 -20.71
N HIS A 661 -3.71 -16.07 -21.38
CA HIS A 661 -4.94 -15.58 -20.76
C HIS A 661 -5.88 -16.73 -20.32
N MET A 662 -5.98 -17.80 -21.11
CA MET A 662 -6.78 -18.99 -20.79
C MET A 662 -6.20 -19.79 -19.63
N LEU A 663 -4.87 -19.88 -19.52
CA LEU A 663 -4.18 -20.48 -18.37
C LEU A 663 -4.42 -19.68 -17.08
N GLY A 664 -4.42 -18.34 -17.17
CA GLY A 664 -4.68 -17.46 -16.02
C GLY A 664 -6.13 -17.41 -15.54
N THR A 665 -7.10 -17.90 -16.33
CA THR A 665 -8.54 -17.83 -16.00
C THR A 665 -9.15 -19.18 -15.60
N GLY A 666 -8.34 -20.25 -15.53
CA GLY A 666 -8.79 -21.59 -15.14
C GLY A 666 -9.78 -22.26 -16.10
N ARG A 667 -9.93 -21.74 -17.33
CA ARG A 667 -10.92 -22.22 -18.31
C ARG A 667 -10.42 -23.32 -19.25
N TYR A 668 -9.20 -23.81 -19.08
CA TYR A 668 -8.72 -24.99 -19.81
C TYR A 668 -9.05 -26.25 -19.00
N SER A 669 -10.25 -26.81 -19.22
CA SER A 669 -10.63 -28.12 -18.70
C SER A 669 -9.98 -29.25 -19.51
N SER A 670 -9.48 -30.23 -18.79
CA SER A 670 -8.77 -31.48 -19.10
C SER A 670 -9.26 -32.40 -20.25
N GLU A 671 -9.82 -31.90 -21.35
CA GLU A 671 -10.31 -32.76 -22.44
C GLU A 671 -9.62 -32.49 -23.78
N CYS A 672 -8.45 -33.12 -24.00
CA CYS A 672 -7.94 -33.48 -25.34
C CYS A 672 -6.77 -34.50 -25.25
N TYR A 673 -7.15 -35.77 -25.43
CA TYR A 673 -6.44 -36.95 -25.97
C TYR A 673 -5.06 -37.45 -25.44
N PRO A 674 -4.85 -38.80 -25.48
CA PRO A 674 -3.71 -39.52 -24.91
C PRO A 674 -2.50 -39.53 -25.85
N GLY A 675 -1.30 -39.37 -25.28
CA GLY A 675 -0.02 -39.45 -26.02
C GLY A 675 0.86 -38.20 -25.96
N CYS A 676 0.46 -37.15 -25.25
CA CYS A 676 1.25 -35.94 -25.05
C CYS A 676 1.94 -35.97 -23.67
N GLY A 677 3.23 -36.33 -23.64
CA GLY A 677 4.06 -36.26 -22.43
C GLY A 677 4.51 -34.83 -22.14
N CYS A 678 3.74 -34.07 -21.36
CA CYS A 678 4.19 -32.79 -20.79
C CYS A 678 3.70 -32.63 -19.34
N TRP A 679 4.63 -32.23 -18.46
CA TRP A 679 4.50 -31.81 -17.06
C TRP A 679 4.49 -32.90 -15.97
N ASP A 680 5.69 -33.32 -15.60
CA ASP A 680 6.04 -33.65 -14.21
C ASP A 680 7.10 -32.60 -13.80
N PRO A 681 6.85 -31.68 -12.85
CA PRO A 681 7.89 -30.79 -12.35
C PRO A 681 8.91 -31.65 -11.57
N ALA A 682 10.14 -31.68 -12.08
CA ALA A 682 11.21 -32.61 -11.74
C ALA A 682 11.76 -32.49 -10.31
N PRO A 683 12.52 -33.49 -9.81
CA PRO A 683 13.52 -33.28 -8.78
C PRO A 683 14.94 -33.38 -9.40
N ARG A 684 15.70 -32.28 -9.41
CA ARG A 684 17.17 -32.35 -9.29
C ARG A 684 17.72 -31.18 -8.47
N ALA A 685 18.27 -31.53 -7.33
CA ALA A 685 19.12 -30.71 -6.49
C ALA A 685 20.61 -30.91 -6.86
N SER A 686 21.42 -29.84 -6.84
CA SER A 686 22.82 -29.78 -6.34
C SER A 686 23.46 -28.42 -6.69
N GLY A 687 24.11 -27.66 -5.81
CA GLY A 687 24.38 -27.86 -4.39
C GLY A 687 25.25 -26.75 -3.76
N GLY A 688 25.29 -26.76 -2.41
CA GLY A 688 26.38 -26.28 -1.54
C GLY A 688 26.16 -24.96 -0.78
N PRO A 689 26.62 -24.82 0.49
CA PRO A 689 26.64 -25.77 1.61
C PRO A 689 25.61 -25.36 2.70
N ALA A 690 24.80 -26.30 3.18
CA ALA A 690 23.78 -26.05 4.20
C ALA A 690 24.24 -26.49 5.59
N ALA A 691 23.96 -25.66 6.59
CA ALA A 691 24.01 -26.05 7.99
C ALA A 691 22.72 -26.80 8.38
N GLY A 692 22.86 -28.07 8.78
CA GLY A 692 21.97 -28.81 9.69
C GLY A 692 20.53 -29.11 9.23
N GLY A 693 20.33 -30.21 8.49
CA GLY A 693 19.02 -30.86 8.29
C GLY A 693 19.20 -32.27 7.70
N GLY A 694 18.57 -33.30 8.29
CA GLY A 694 18.74 -34.71 7.90
C GLY A 694 18.45 -34.98 6.42
N ARG A 695 19.23 -35.85 5.76
CA ARG A 695 19.16 -36.08 4.31
C ARG A 695 17.99 -37.03 3.97
N THR A 696 17.00 -36.57 3.22
CA THR A 696 15.95 -37.46 2.68
C THR A 696 16.34 -37.85 1.26
N VAL A 697 16.35 -39.15 0.93
CA VAL A 697 16.65 -39.66 -0.43
C VAL A 697 15.40 -40.32 -0.99
N GLU A 698 14.78 -39.68 -1.98
CA GLU A 698 13.54 -40.16 -2.61
C GLU A 698 13.82 -40.68 -4.04
N LEU A 699 13.27 -41.85 -4.39
CA LEU A 699 13.42 -42.48 -5.72
C LEU A 699 12.07 -42.99 -6.26
N HIS A 700 11.96 -43.04 -7.60
CA HIS A 700 10.71 -43.01 -8.40
C HIS A 700 9.60 -44.05 -8.13
N LYS A 701 8.37 -43.57 -8.36
CA LYS A 701 7.06 -44.25 -8.48
C LYS A 701 7.08 -45.44 -9.45
N GLY A 702 6.91 -46.65 -8.93
CA GLY A 702 6.56 -47.86 -9.68
C GLY A 702 5.54 -48.67 -8.88
N GLY A 703 4.32 -48.80 -9.41
CA GLY A 703 3.26 -49.60 -8.78
C GLY A 703 3.43 -51.08 -9.08
N GLY A 704 3.38 -51.93 -8.05
CA GLY A 704 3.29 -53.39 -8.21
C GLY A 704 3.82 -54.18 -7.01
N LEU A 705 3.08 -55.20 -6.60
CA LEU A 705 3.21 -55.99 -5.37
C LEU A 705 4.47 -56.84 -5.18
N LEU A 706 4.75 -57.08 -3.90
CA LEU A 706 5.63 -58.10 -3.33
C LEU A 706 5.36 -59.49 -3.98
N ASP A 707 6.37 -60.10 -4.58
CA ASP A 707 6.43 -61.47 -5.13
C ASP A 707 5.69 -61.80 -6.45
N GLY A 708 5.78 -60.97 -7.49
CA GLY A 708 5.45 -61.38 -8.88
C GLY A 708 6.64 -62.04 -9.63
N PRO A 709 6.43 -63.11 -10.45
CA PRO A 709 7.45 -63.63 -11.36
C PRO A 709 7.84 -62.57 -12.41
N GLN A 710 9.10 -62.57 -12.81
CA GLN A 710 9.75 -61.45 -13.51
C GLN A 710 9.38 -61.19 -14.98
N ASP A 711 8.31 -61.79 -15.53
CA ASP A 711 8.21 -61.88 -17.00
C ASP A 711 7.22 -60.95 -17.70
N GLU A 712 6.53 -60.02 -17.04
CA GLU A 712 5.69 -59.04 -17.75
C GLU A 712 5.82 -57.60 -17.21
N GLY A 713 6.80 -56.85 -17.73
CA GLY A 713 6.59 -55.46 -18.13
C GLY A 713 6.51 -54.31 -17.09
N PHE A 714 7.19 -54.36 -15.93
CA PHE A 714 7.19 -53.23 -14.96
C PHE A 714 8.59 -52.72 -14.57
N PRO A 715 8.85 -51.40 -14.56
CA PRO A 715 10.15 -50.83 -14.17
C PRO A 715 10.18 -50.37 -12.69
N GLY A 716 11.10 -50.91 -11.88
CA GLY A 716 11.43 -50.39 -10.53
C GLY A 716 12.29 -51.36 -9.67
N PRO A 717 13.16 -50.87 -8.77
CA PRO A 717 14.00 -51.71 -7.89
C PRO A 717 13.20 -52.33 -6.72
N ARG A 718 13.60 -53.51 -6.22
CA ARG A 718 12.94 -54.13 -5.05
C ARG A 718 13.25 -53.35 -3.76
N PRO A 719 12.38 -53.38 -2.72
CA PRO A 719 12.58 -52.56 -1.51
C PRO A 719 13.89 -52.84 -0.76
N ALA A 720 14.35 -54.09 -0.76
CA ALA A 720 15.66 -54.48 -0.22
C ALA A 720 16.84 -53.94 -1.07
N GLU A 721 16.69 -53.90 -2.39
CA GLU A 721 17.68 -53.33 -3.30
C GLU A 721 17.77 -51.81 -3.13
N LEU A 722 16.63 -51.15 -2.88
CA LEU A 722 16.55 -49.71 -2.61
C LEU A 722 17.32 -49.32 -1.34
N LEU A 723 17.14 -50.05 -0.23
CA LEU A 723 17.91 -49.81 1.00
C LEU A 723 19.41 -49.99 0.77
N ARG A 724 19.79 -51.01 0.00
CA ARG A 724 21.19 -51.27 -0.34
C ARG A 724 21.78 -50.17 -1.23
N SER A 725 21.06 -49.72 -2.25
CA SER A 725 21.55 -48.71 -3.19
C SER A 725 21.54 -47.29 -2.62
N ALA A 726 20.55 -46.93 -1.81
CA ALA A 726 20.37 -45.56 -1.32
C ALA A 726 21.26 -45.25 -0.11
N VAL A 727 21.40 -46.20 0.82
CA VAL A 727 22.05 -45.99 2.12
C VAL A 727 23.00 -47.12 2.53
N GLY A 728 23.25 -48.10 1.64
CA GLY A 728 24.21 -49.17 1.88
C GLY A 728 23.75 -50.24 2.88
N ILE A 729 22.47 -50.28 3.25
CA ILE A 729 21.95 -51.23 4.25
C ILE A 729 21.53 -52.52 3.56
N ASP A 730 22.15 -53.65 3.94
CA ASP A 730 21.76 -54.97 3.46
C ASP A 730 20.78 -55.64 4.43
N VAL A 731 19.60 -56.00 3.93
CA VAL A 731 18.53 -56.67 4.70
C VAL A 731 18.38 -58.15 4.34
N GLY A 732 19.34 -58.72 3.59
CA GLY A 732 19.35 -60.12 3.18
C GLY A 732 18.71 -60.36 1.81
N ASP A 733 18.18 -61.57 1.58
CA ASP A 733 17.56 -61.94 0.31
C ASP A 733 16.33 -61.06 0.00
N PRO A 734 16.29 -60.35 -1.15
CA PRO A 734 15.19 -59.46 -1.48
C PRO A 734 13.80 -60.12 -1.52
N ARG A 735 13.72 -61.40 -1.88
CA ARG A 735 12.45 -62.15 -1.91
C ARG A 735 12.00 -62.52 -0.50
N GLU A 736 12.92 -62.97 0.35
CA GLU A 736 12.64 -63.24 1.76
C GLU A 736 12.23 -61.97 2.53
N PHE A 737 12.90 -60.85 2.28
CA PHE A 737 12.50 -59.55 2.84
C PHE A 737 11.10 -59.13 2.36
N GLY A 738 10.79 -59.31 1.09
CA GLY A 738 9.46 -59.08 0.53
C GLY A 738 8.37 -59.91 1.23
N ARG A 739 8.62 -61.21 1.46
CA ARG A 739 7.70 -62.08 2.22
C ARG A 739 7.50 -61.61 3.65
N ARG A 740 8.58 -61.24 4.35
CA ARG A 740 8.52 -60.72 5.74
C ARG A 740 7.74 -59.41 5.83
N TRP A 741 7.94 -58.49 4.87
CA TRP A 741 7.20 -57.24 4.77
C TRP A 741 5.71 -57.48 4.56
N ARG A 742 5.35 -58.34 3.60
CA ARG A 742 3.97 -58.72 3.31
C ARG A 742 3.29 -59.32 4.55
N ALA A 743 3.93 -60.30 5.18
CA ALA A 743 3.39 -60.96 6.36
C ALA A 743 3.20 -59.98 7.53
N ALA A 744 4.14 -59.03 7.72
CA ALA A 744 4.02 -57.99 8.73
C ALA A 744 2.87 -57.02 8.45
N ALA A 745 2.71 -56.57 7.20
CA ALA A 745 1.60 -55.71 6.80
C ALA A 745 0.25 -56.43 6.98
N GLU A 746 0.12 -57.67 6.52
CA GLU A 746 -1.09 -58.49 6.67
C GLU A 746 -1.45 -58.71 8.15
N HIS A 747 -0.47 -59.07 8.98
CA HIS A 747 -0.68 -59.27 10.42
C HIS A 747 -1.08 -57.98 11.15
N LEU A 748 -0.41 -56.86 10.87
CA LEU A 748 -0.66 -55.57 11.55
C LEU A 748 -2.00 -54.92 11.14
N PHE A 749 -2.48 -55.15 9.91
CA PHE A 749 -3.77 -54.65 9.44
C PHE A 749 -4.95 -55.57 9.80
N GLN A 750 -4.76 -56.89 9.88
CA GLN A 750 -5.81 -57.83 10.34
C GLN A 750 -6.23 -57.60 11.79
N ALA A 751 -5.33 -57.05 12.62
CA ALA A 751 -5.61 -56.73 14.02
C ALA A 751 -6.52 -55.49 14.22
N LYS A 752 -6.92 -54.78 13.15
CA LYS A 752 -7.68 -53.52 13.23
C LYS A 752 -8.97 -53.53 12.39
N ALA A 753 -10.05 -52.99 12.95
CA ALA A 753 -11.38 -53.01 12.32
C ALA A 753 -11.41 -52.19 11.02
N GLY A 754 -11.70 -52.85 9.89
CA GLY A 754 -11.79 -52.22 8.56
C GLY A 754 -10.47 -52.13 7.76
N GLY A 755 -9.33 -52.49 8.36
CA GLY A 755 -8.01 -52.41 7.72
C GLY A 755 -7.74 -53.45 6.63
N ALA A 756 -8.45 -54.59 6.66
CA ALA A 756 -8.25 -55.68 5.71
C ALA A 756 -8.59 -55.29 4.25
N GLY A 757 -9.68 -54.54 4.04
CA GLY A 757 -10.09 -54.12 2.69
C GLY A 757 -9.17 -53.06 2.07
N GLU A 758 -8.63 -52.16 2.89
CA GLU A 758 -7.71 -51.11 2.43
C GLU A 758 -6.32 -51.69 2.08
N LEU A 759 -5.86 -52.68 2.85
CA LEU A 759 -4.66 -53.42 2.50
C LEU A 759 -4.88 -54.22 1.22
N GLU A 760 -6.03 -54.89 1.05
CA GLU A 760 -6.32 -55.64 -0.17
C GLU A 760 -6.34 -54.75 -1.42
N GLU A 761 -6.90 -53.54 -1.33
CA GLU A 761 -6.83 -52.54 -2.40
C GLU A 761 -5.39 -52.08 -2.67
N LEU A 762 -4.62 -51.73 -1.62
CA LEU A 762 -3.22 -51.35 -1.76
C LEU A 762 -2.39 -52.43 -2.43
N LEU A 763 -2.56 -53.68 -2.00
CA LEU A 763 -1.90 -54.81 -2.61
C LEU A 763 -2.37 -54.90 -4.07
N ARG A 764 -3.67 -54.97 -4.36
CA ARG A 764 -4.18 -55.16 -5.73
C ARG A 764 -3.78 -54.05 -6.72
N THR A 765 -3.79 -52.78 -6.31
CA THR A 765 -3.66 -51.62 -7.23
C THR A 765 -2.41 -50.78 -7.01
N GLY A 766 -1.64 -51.01 -5.95
CA GLY A 766 -0.55 -50.11 -5.54
C GLY A 766 -1.04 -48.74 -5.08
N ARG A 767 -2.32 -48.62 -4.70
CA ARG A 767 -2.95 -47.35 -4.32
C ARG A 767 -3.67 -47.45 -2.99
N SER A 768 -3.64 -46.38 -2.21
CA SER A 768 -4.45 -46.23 -1.00
C SER A 768 -5.25 -44.93 -1.13
N ASN A 769 -6.55 -44.97 -0.85
CA ASN A 769 -7.46 -43.82 -0.98
C ASN A 769 -7.33 -43.08 -2.34
N GLY A 770 -7.18 -43.85 -3.42
CA GLY A 770 -7.00 -43.34 -4.79
C GLY A 770 -5.61 -42.81 -5.14
N ARG A 771 -4.69 -42.66 -4.17
CA ARG A 771 -3.34 -42.11 -4.37
C ARG A 771 -2.31 -43.21 -4.60
N GLN A 772 -1.36 -42.96 -5.49
CA GLN A 772 -0.28 -43.90 -5.81
C GLN A 772 0.74 -43.98 -4.66
N MET A 773 1.00 -45.18 -4.19
CA MET A 773 2.00 -45.42 -3.13
C MET A 773 3.39 -45.58 -3.73
N SER A 774 4.40 -45.06 -3.04
CA SER A 774 5.81 -45.05 -3.46
C SER A 774 6.73 -45.41 -2.31
N TRP A 775 7.86 -46.04 -2.63
CA TRP A 775 8.90 -46.35 -1.67
C TRP A 775 9.82 -45.15 -1.46
N CYS A 776 10.13 -44.86 -0.21
CA CYS A 776 11.02 -43.78 0.21
C CYS A 776 12.01 -44.30 1.26
N VAL A 777 13.25 -43.82 1.23
CA VAL A 777 14.22 -44.03 2.30
C VAL A 777 14.43 -42.72 3.04
N MET A 778 14.09 -42.71 4.33
CA MET A 778 14.23 -41.53 5.18
C MET A 778 15.41 -41.75 6.12
N ASP A 779 16.46 -40.92 5.99
CA ASP A 779 17.60 -40.90 6.91
C ASP A 779 17.43 -39.70 7.87
N ILE A 780 17.01 -40.02 9.09
CA ILE A 780 16.63 -39.07 10.13
C ILE A 780 17.76 -38.99 11.14
N ALA A 781 18.40 -37.83 11.24
CA ALA A 781 19.47 -37.57 12.20
C ALA A 781 18.96 -37.68 13.66
N PRO A 782 19.84 -37.83 14.66
CA PRO A 782 19.46 -37.73 16.07
C PRO A 782 18.79 -36.40 16.41
N HIS A 783 17.96 -36.40 17.45
CA HIS A 783 17.26 -35.22 17.99
C HIS A 783 16.38 -34.47 16.97
N GLN A 784 15.76 -35.18 16.04
CA GLN A 784 14.85 -34.60 15.05
C GLN A 784 13.40 -34.91 15.40
N ASP A 785 12.57 -33.87 15.43
CA ASP A 785 11.12 -33.96 15.60
C ASP A 785 10.45 -33.84 14.21
N LEU A 786 9.66 -34.84 13.80
CA LEU A 786 8.81 -34.71 12.61
C LEU A 786 7.53 -33.94 12.96
N PRO A 787 6.90 -33.23 12.00
CA PRO A 787 5.65 -32.52 12.26
C PRO A 787 4.54 -33.46 12.75
N LEU A 788 3.69 -33.00 13.67
CA LEU A 788 2.47 -33.71 14.02
C LEU A 788 1.48 -33.70 12.84
N HIS A 789 1.07 -34.89 12.41
CA HIS A 789 0.20 -35.02 11.26
C HIS A 789 -0.81 -36.17 11.40
N ALA A 790 -1.83 -36.12 10.55
CA ALA A 790 -2.77 -37.19 10.32
C ALA A 790 -2.51 -37.86 8.96
N HIS A 791 -2.79 -39.16 8.86
CA HIS A 791 -2.53 -39.95 7.66
C HIS A 791 -3.73 -40.00 6.71
N PRO A 792 -3.66 -39.38 5.51
CA PRO A 792 -4.73 -39.48 4.51
C PRO A 792 -4.74 -40.79 3.72
N ASN A 793 -3.63 -41.55 3.78
CA ASN A 793 -3.42 -42.84 3.14
C ASN A 793 -2.79 -43.81 4.15
N ILE A 794 -2.78 -45.10 3.83
CA ILE A 794 -1.95 -46.05 4.57
C ILE A 794 -0.48 -45.66 4.47
N GLU A 795 0.30 -45.87 5.53
CA GLU A 795 1.75 -45.83 5.49
C GLU A 795 2.32 -47.05 6.23
N VAL A 796 3.35 -47.67 5.64
CA VAL A 796 4.02 -48.85 6.22
C VAL A 796 5.52 -48.56 6.32
N ILE A 797 6.10 -48.80 7.49
CA ILE A 797 7.47 -48.40 7.83
C ILE A 797 8.29 -49.63 8.28
N TYR A 798 9.52 -49.75 7.76
CA TYR A 798 10.59 -50.57 8.33
C TYR A 798 11.58 -49.67 9.04
N VAL A 799 11.99 -50.01 10.25
CA VAL A 799 13.17 -49.38 10.87
C VAL A 799 14.40 -50.16 10.43
N ALA A 800 15.13 -49.65 9.43
CA ALA A 800 16.28 -50.32 8.85
C ALA A 800 17.56 -50.18 9.70
N ARG A 801 17.71 -49.07 10.43
CA ARG A 801 18.82 -48.79 11.34
C ARG A 801 18.37 -47.82 12.44
N GLY A 802 18.87 -48.02 13.66
CA GLY A 802 18.60 -47.14 14.81
C GLY A 802 17.21 -47.29 15.43
N THR A 803 16.70 -46.23 16.06
CA THR A 803 15.45 -46.27 16.85
C THR A 803 14.52 -45.10 16.50
N LEU A 804 13.27 -45.41 16.14
CA LEU A 804 12.21 -44.41 15.94
C LEU A 804 11.30 -44.33 17.17
N GLN A 805 11.07 -43.13 17.69
CA GLN A 805 10.10 -42.90 18.76
C GLN A 805 8.80 -42.34 18.17
N GLU A 806 7.64 -42.75 18.67
CA GLU A 806 6.34 -42.21 18.27
C GLU A 806 5.49 -41.81 19.50
N LEU A 807 4.90 -40.63 19.45
CA LEU A 807 3.76 -40.22 20.29
C LEU A 807 2.48 -40.37 19.48
N ARG A 808 1.62 -41.32 19.87
CA ARG A 808 0.40 -41.65 19.13
C ARG A 808 -0.86 -41.21 19.87
N PHE A 809 -1.77 -40.57 19.14
CA PHE A 809 -3.08 -40.15 19.64
C PHE A 809 -4.00 -41.36 19.84
N SER A 810 -4.60 -41.46 21.03
CA SER A 810 -5.67 -42.41 21.36
C SER A 810 -6.93 -41.62 21.75
N GLY A 811 -7.88 -41.56 20.82
CA GLY A 811 -9.16 -40.84 20.96
C GLY A 811 -10.19 -41.37 19.94
N PRO A 812 -11.39 -40.78 19.86
CA PRO A 812 -12.44 -41.23 18.94
C PRO A 812 -11.99 -41.14 17.46
N PRO A 813 -12.57 -41.94 16.55
CA PRO A 813 -12.13 -42.04 15.16
C PRO A 813 -12.22 -40.71 14.43
N VAL A 814 -11.15 -40.34 13.72
CA VAL A 814 -11.07 -39.13 12.91
C VAL A 814 -11.59 -39.41 11.50
N THR A 815 -12.21 -38.42 10.87
CA THR A 815 -12.78 -38.52 9.52
C THR A 815 -11.73 -38.93 8.48
N ARG A 816 -12.11 -39.81 7.55
CA ARG A 816 -11.27 -40.20 6.39
C ARG A 816 -11.14 -39.10 5.33
N ARG A 817 -11.88 -38.01 5.48
CA ARG A 817 -11.82 -36.82 4.62
C ARG A 817 -11.22 -35.67 5.42
N PHE A 818 -10.15 -35.10 4.87
CA PHE A 818 -9.44 -33.96 5.42
C PHE A 818 -9.87 -32.70 4.67
N GLU A 819 -9.96 -31.57 5.39
CA GLU A 819 -10.12 -30.25 4.77
C GLU A 819 -8.91 -29.92 3.90
N GLN A 820 -9.00 -28.92 3.03
CA GLN A 820 -7.86 -28.44 2.26
C GLN A 820 -7.62 -26.96 2.54
N ASP A 821 -6.36 -26.53 2.52
CA ASP A 821 -6.01 -25.11 2.53
C ASP A 821 -6.24 -24.47 1.13
N ASP A 822 -6.02 -23.16 1.02
CA ASP A 822 -6.18 -22.39 -0.23
C ASP A 822 -5.24 -22.86 -1.36
N GLN A 823 -4.25 -23.71 -1.03
CA GLN A 823 -3.30 -24.33 -1.96
C GLN A 823 -3.65 -25.80 -2.27
N GLY A 824 -4.74 -26.32 -1.70
CA GLY A 824 -5.22 -27.69 -1.90
C GLY A 824 -4.54 -28.75 -1.01
N HIS A 825 -3.70 -28.36 -0.04
CA HIS A 825 -3.03 -29.31 0.84
C HIS A 825 -3.98 -29.82 1.92
N PRO A 826 -3.96 -31.12 2.25
CA PRO A 826 -4.83 -31.66 3.29
C PRO A 826 -4.48 -31.08 4.66
N LEU A 827 -5.48 -30.52 5.34
CA LEU A 827 -5.40 -30.02 6.71
C LEU A 827 -5.89 -31.09 7.68
N GLY A 828 -5.10 -31.34 8.72
CA GLY A 828 -5.47 -32.25 9.79
C GLY A 828 -6.72 -31.79 10.55
N PRO A 829 -7.39 -32.70 11.28
CA PRO A 829 -8.63 -32.41 12.00
C PRO A 829 -8.44 -31.36 13.10
N ASN A 830 -9.54 -30.71 13.50
CA ASN A 830 -9.53 -29.89 14.71
C ASN A 830 -9.66 -30.77 15.96
N LEU A 831 -8.60 -30.84 16.77
CA LEU A 831 -8.52 -31.60 18.02
C LEU A 831 -8.67 -30.73 19.27
N GLU A 832 -8.90 -29.41 19.13
CA GLU A 832 -8.93 -28.44 20.24
C GLU A 832 -9.87 -28.85 21.39
N HIS A 833 -10.97 -29.52 21.06
CA HIS A 833 -12.00 -29.97 22.00
C HIS A 833 -11.94 -31.47 22.32
N CYS A 834 -10.98 -32.20 21.76
CA CYS A 834 -10.81 -33.63 21.99
C CYS A 834 -10.03 -33.89 23.28
N ARG A 835 -10.54 -34.78 24.14
CA ARG A 835 -9.74 -35.36 25.23
C ARG A 835 -8.75 -36.35 24.62
N ALA A 836 -7.48 -35.96 24.57
CA ALA A 836 -6.43 -36.81 24.04
C ALA A 836 -5.87 -37.70 25.16
N THR A 837 -5.62 -38.98 24.85
CA THR A 837 -4.69 -39.82 25.61
C THR A 837 -3.56 -40.23 24.70
N PHE A 838 -2.32 -40.19 25.17
CA PHE A 838 -1.16 -40.43 24.32
C PHE A 838 -0.38 -41.66 24.77
N GLN A 839 0.08 -42.42 23.78
CA GLN A 839 0.93 -43.57 24.01
C GLN A 839 2.26 -43.34 23.32
N ARG A 840 3.33 -43.32 24.11
CA ARG A 840 4.69 -43.31 23.60
C ARG A 840 5.14 -44.73 23.28
N LYS A 841 5.71 -44.93 22.09
CA LYS A 841 6.31 -46.21 21.68
C LYS A 841 7.69 -45.98 21.08
N ALA A 842 8.58 -46.95 21.30
CA ALA A 842 9.89 -47.01 20.70
C ALA A 842 9.94 -48.19 19.74
N HIS A 843 10.49 -47.98 18.56
CA HIS A 843 10.59 -48.97 17.49
C HIS A 843 12.06 -49.13 17.12
N GLU A 844 12.64 -50.24 17.55
CA GLU A 844 14.04 -50.57 17.31
C GLU A 844 14.24 -51.13 15.89
N GLN A 845 15.50 -51.18 15.45
CA GLN A 845 15.91 -51.78 14.20
C GLN A 845 15.27 -53.17 13.99
N GLY A 846 14.71 -53.38 12.79
CA GLY A 846 14.00 -54.61 12.42
C GLY A 846 12.49 -54.57 12.67
N SER A 847 11.97 -53.50 13.30
CA SER A 847 10.54 -53.32 13.57
C SER A 847 9.75 -52.95 12.31
N PHE A 848 8.52 -53.44 12.22
CA PHE A 848 7.50 -53.01 11.26
C PHE A 848 6.44 -52.15 11.94
N LEU A 849 6.08 -51.04 11.31
CA LEU A 849 5.01 -50.15 11.77
C LEU A 849 4.00 -49.92 10.66
N VAL A 850 2.76 -49.66 11.07
CA VAL A 850 1.65 -49.41 10.16
C VAL A 850 0.81 -48.25 10.69
N ASN A 851 0.61 -47.28 9.82
CA ASN A 851 -0.25 -46.13 10.00
C ASN A 851 -1.47 -46.28 9.07
N GLU A 852 -2.66 -46.34 9.66
CA GLU A 852 -3.91 -46.43 8.92
C GLU A 852 -4.44 -45.05 8.56
N VAL A 853 -5.37 -44.98 7.61
CA VAL A 853 -6.07 -43.74 7.24
C VAL A 853 -6.76 -43.15 8.47
N GLY A 854 -6.46 -41.89 8.77
CA GLY A 854 -6.98 -41.17 9.94
C GLY A 854 -6.13 -41.30 11.21
N SER A 855 -5.05 -42.10 11.20
CA SER A 855 -4.16 -42.16 12.37
C SER A 855 -3.34 -40.88 12.56
N ILE A 856 -3.12 -40.51 13.82
CA ILE A 856 -2.44 -39.27 14.22
C ILE A 856 -1.28 -39.61 15.14
N HIS A 857 -0.09 -39.17 14.76
CA HIS A 857 1.11 -39.34 15.57
C HIS A 857 2.18 -38.30 15.23
N GLN A 858 3.14 -38.18 16.13
CA GLN A 858 4.39 -37.45 15.93
C GLN A 858 5.54 -38.42 16.13
N SER A 859 6.37 -38.59 15.12
CA SER A 859 7.58 -39.40 15.22
C SER A 859 8.81 -38.51 15.45
N PHE A 860 9.78 -39.03 16.19
CA PHE A 860 11.01 -38.29 16.51
C PHE A 860 12.16 -39.26 16.80
N THR A 861 13.38 -38.74 16.76
CA THR A 861 14.60 -39.43 17.16
C THR A 861 15.14 -38.81 18.45
N SER A 862 15.65 -39.65 19.36
CA SER A 862 16.35 -39.19 20.58
C SER A 862 17.85 -39.11 20.31
N ASP A 863 18.69 -39.82 21.08
CA ASP A 863 20.14 -39.80 20.91
C ASP A 863 20.63 -40.60 19.68
N ASP A 864 19.79 -41.46 19.12
CA ASP A 864 20.11 -42.30 17.96
C ASP A 864 19.51 -41.74 16.67
N GLU A 865 20.22 -41.94 15.55
CA GLU A 865 19.65 -41.74 14.21
C GLU A 865 18.61 -42.82 13.88
N ALA A 866 17.76 -42.59 12.88
CA ALA A 866 16.85 -43.60 12.36
C ALA A 866 16.85 -43.60 10.84
N VAL A 867 17.13 -44.75 10.23
CA VAL A 867 16.95 -44.96 8.79
C VAL A 867 15.70 -45.80 8.57
N LEU A 868 14.73 -45.23 7.87
CA LEU A 868 13.43 -45.83 7.61
C LEU A 868 13.28 -46.20 6.14
N LEU A 869 12.68 -47.36 5.87
CA LEU A 869 12.10 -47.66 4.57
C LEU A 869 10.59 -47.50 4.69
N VAL A 870 10.02 -46.56 3.93
CA VAL A 870 8.63 -46.14 4.06
C VAL A 870 7.90 -46.37 2.74
N LEU A 871 6.73 -46.98 2.79
CA LEU A 871 5.77 -47.04 1.69
C LEU A 871 4.66 -46.04 1.98
N TRP A 872 4.63 -44.92 1.25
CA TRP A 872 3.70 -43.80 1.52
C TRP A 872 3.16 -43.14 0.23
N GLY A 873 2.12 -42.33 0.36
CA GLY A 873 1.46 -41.63 -0.76
C GLY A 873 2.00 -40.21 -1.04
N GLY A 874 3.05 -39.77 -0.34
CA GLY A 874 3.63 -38.43 -0.51
C GLY A 874 2.72 -37.29 -0.05
N CYS A 875 1.87 -37.52 0.95
CA CYS A 875 1.14 -36.43 1.61
C CYS A 875 0.76 -36.82 3.05
N HIS A 876 0.89 -35.85 3.94
CA HIS A 876 0.41 -35.89 5.31
C HIS A 876 -0.54 -34.71 5.54
N ALA A 877 -1.52 -34.87 6.42
CA ALA A 877 -2.43 -33.80 6.80
C ALA A 877 -1.92 -33.13 8.07
N ASN A 878 -1.17 -32.03 7.93
CA ASN A 878 -0.54 -31.34 9.07
C ASN A 878 -1.61 -30.78 10.01
N ILE A 879 -1.42 -31.00 11.32
CA ILE A 879 -2.33 -30.47 12.34
C ILE A 879 -1.77 -29.13 12.82
N LEU A 880 -2.52 -28.05 12.56
CA LEU A 880 -2.12 -26.70 12.96
C LEU A 880 -2.09 -26.56 14.48
N ARG A 881 -1.17 -25.73 14.98
CA ARG A 881 -1.05 -25.39 16.40
C ARG A 881 -2.38 -24.94 17.01
N THR A 882 -3.15 -24.13 16.28
CA THR A 882 -4.48 -23.65 16.69
C THR A 882 -5.53 -24.74 16.79
N LYS A 883 -5.29 -25.90 16.19
CA LYS A 883 -6.19 -27.07 16.16
C LYS A 883 -5.81 -28.13 17.19
N LEU A 884 -4.94 -27.85 18.17
CA LEU A 884 -4.52 -28.77 19.24
C LEU A 884 -4.99 -28.31 20.63
N PRO A 885 -5.41 -29.25 21.51
CA PRO A 885 -5.75 -28.91 22.89
C PRO A 885 -4.50 -28.52 23.68
N LYS A 886 -4.62 -27.57 24.61
CA LYS A 886 -3.49 -27.10 25.44
C LYS A 886 -2.75 -28.23 26.19
N GLN A 887 -3.48 -29.28 26.57
CA GLN A 887 -2.91 -30.45 27.24
C GLN A 887 -1.89 -31.21 26.38
N ALA A 888 -2.03 -31.21 25.05
CA ALA A 888 -1.09 -31.89 24.14
C ALA A 888 0.34 -31.33 24.24
N TYR A 889 0.48 -30.03 24.54
CA TYR A 889 1.79 -29.38 24.69
C TYR A 889 2.50 -29.82 25.98
N GLU A 890 1.74 -30.02 27.07
CA GLU A 890 2.26 -30.47 28.37
C GLU A 890 2.69 -31.94 28.33
N GLU A 891 2.08 -32.74 27.46
CA GLU A 891 2.39 -34.16 27.26
C GLU A 891 3.50 -34.42 26.24
N GLY A 892 4.19 -33.36 25.79
CA GLY A 892 5.43 -33.44 25.01
C GLY A 892 5.28 -33.32 23.50
N PHE A 893 4.10 -33.00 22.95
CA PHE A 893 3.99 -32.64 21.54
C PHE A 893 4.69 -31.31 21.28
N ARG A 894 5.53 -31.29 20.25
CA ARG A 894 6.23 -30.09 19.79
C ARG A 894 5.68 -29.72 18.42
N PRO A 895 4.62 -28.90 18.32
CA PRO A 895 4.10 -28.47 17.03
C PRO A 895 5.04 -27.46 16.38
N VAL A 896 5.13 -27.50 15.05
CA VAL A 896 5.86 -26.51 14.26
C VAL A 896 5.09 -25.18 14.27
N GLU A 897 5.77 -24.08 14.61
CA GLU A 897 5.24 -22.73 14.39
C GLU A 897 5.39 -22.37 12.91
N LEU A 898 4.28 -22.12 12.20
CA LEU A 898 4.34 -21.44 10.90
C LEU A 898 4.57 -19.93 11.15
N THR A 899 5.79 -19.57 11.54
CA THR A 899 6.29 -18.20 11.49
C THR A 899 6.88 -17.93 10.10
N GLY A 900 6.61 -16.74 9.55
CA GLY A 900 6.94 -16.36 8.17
C GLY A 900 8.42 -16.11 7.87
N ALA A 901 9.31 -17.02 8.27
CA ALA A 901 10.68 -17.06 7.81
C ALA A 901 11.01 -18.50 7.37
N SER A 902 11.28 -18.67 6.07
CA SER A 902 11.93 -19.83 5.45
C SER A 902 11.71 -21.19 6.14
N VAL A 903 10.66 -21.89 5.76
CA VAL A 903 10.78 -23.33 5.57
C VAL A 903 11.04 -23.50 4.08
N GLY A 904 12.33 -23.56 3.72
CA GLY A 904 12.70 -24.31 2.55
C GLY A 904 12.11 -25.71 2.71
N SER A 905 11.37 -26.12 1.68
CA SER A 905 10.76 -27.42 1.48
C SER A 905 11.61 -28.59 2.01
N LYS A 906 10.92 -29.66 2.43
CA LYS A 906 11.32 -30.98 1.95
C LYS A 906 10.34 -31.39 0.88
#